data_AF-A0A3B8PIG5-F1
#
_entry.id   AF-A0A3B8PIG5-F1
#
_cell.length_a   1.000
_cell.length_b   1.000
_cell.length_c   1.000
_cell.angle_alpha   90.00
_cell.angle_beta   90.00
_cell.angle_gamma   90.00
#
_symmetry.space_group_name_H-M   'P 1'
#
loop_
_entity.id
_entity.type
_entity.pdbx_description
1 polymer ?
#
loop_
_entity_poly.entity_id
_entity_poly.type
_entity_poly.pdbx_seq_one_letter_code
_entity_poly.pdbx_strand_id
1 'polypeptide(L)'
;MPTVTKPLRDFQAGSSAMSRHLIRLPAVVAALLLGNGLANAGEISFLEDFSLAPDRSVTLKTLIPGTEDYFYYHSLHLQNQEKYAEVDTVMKRWLRKVKSPTAKYREIENRQVLLRYAQQPMLTLDFLRNRLKLNLNHQRQNTRARAQLPTTLNAELISRQALVNRHLSQTTSLTAFENSALEWLSTRKLSTGQRRNLLSRLTRPDLAGLPRLIINDLNASGSSGFGSLGIHRLLLRQQLDQCLEFQPPLLNQGTFVTTYISKLLPDNDTDWQNTPAAETAYLDRLWSFVRQLNPVHNSLKAHVLARRLKLDHARGVHSRQRFLDYIRLPRNMVYVQPRVIRELTNRRHLANLQANYTSVTRLPIVGNDEPLVRSCLEHFFQREENYDAFRAYLSDTYLKQVFAETKILAGQGDPSRWAALLTPDQYRRLQKRVDLDFVDTNVREFAPADDVSLELDIKNVETLIVKVFELNTLNYYRDQAREVNTDVNLDGLVPNFERTVKSDEPPQRKVRKTFAFPELKGRGAWVIDFIGNGKSSRVLVRKGKLRQLVRTGPAGHVFTILDEDGGRIAGASIWLGGREYTAGKNDTIHIPFSTAPGPQPIILVHDGFASFDRFQHESENYSFGAGILVDRESLLDRRKARVVIRPSLSVNGTPVSVSVLEDVRLRITSTNHDGVSSTREVGGIELSDAAESIHEFQVPPRLSQIGFSLTARVKNLSRGKPQDLSTSQAFVVNAIDQVAKVDDVHLLRTPGGYVVELRGKSGEPRPGRAVQLALKHRDFKPPVHLAMQTDAGGRITLGPLVDIINISVVAAGGTRHAWRLGRDLFSYPESIHGLAGEVLRIPWMETAAEPDPGHVSLLETRGGQFVANRLDVVTIRNGFLELANLPAGDYNLLIKPSATTIRIRLTDGPRRDGYLMGRSRRLENRAHQPLQIVSTTLGAAALQIRLANATASTRVHVFATRYVPTFSAHGFLGRVRDAEPFQVSV
;
A
#
# COMPACT_ATOMS: atom_id res chain seq x y z
N MET A 1 -10.25 -23.21 46.81
CA MET A 1 -9.59 -22.06 47.47
C MET A 1 -8.09 -22.35 47.55
N PRO A 2 -7.19 -21.41 47.23
CA PRO A 2 -7.29 -20.36 46.22
C PRO A 2 -6.17 -20.53 45.15
N THR A 3 -6.54 -20.59 43.86
CA THR A 3 -6.28 -19.56 42.81
C THR A 3 -4.83 -19.45 42.29
N VAL A 4 -4.65 -19.58 40.96
CA VAL A 4 -4.35 -18.47 40.01
C VAL A 4 -3.79 -19.01 38.67
N THR A 5 -4.64 -18.88 37.63
CA THR A 5 -4.47 -18.52 36.20
C THR A 5 -3.44 -19.11 35.19
N LYS A 6 -4.03 -19.36 33.99
CA LYS A 6 -3.56 -19.34 32.57
C LYS A 6 -2.85 -20.59 32.00
N PRO A 7 -3.16 -21.00 30.74
CA PRO A 7 -2.61 -20.41 29.48
C PRO A 7 -3.67 -20.25 28.33
N LEU A 8 -3.63 -19.27 27.41
CA LEU A 8 -2.83 -19.04 26.17
C LEU A 8 -3.29 -19.80 24.88
N ARG A 9 -3.44 -19.01 23.80
CA ARG A 9 -3.42 -19.30 22.33
C ARG A 9 -4.65 -19.95 21.70
N ASP A 10 -5.02 -19.74 20.43
CA ASP A 10 -4.78 -18.77 19.33
C ASP A 10 -5.68 -19.31 18.17
N PHE A 11 -5.82 -18.53 17.10
CA PHE A 11 -6.16 -18.95 15.72
C PHE A 11 -7.60 -18.81 15.16
N GLN A 12 -7.69 -17.77 14.33
CA GLN A 12 -8.35 -17.62 13.02
C GLN A 12 -9.25 -18.77 12.49
N ALA A 13 -10.41 -18.36 11.96
CA ALA A 13 -10.92 -18.86 10.68
C ALA A 13 -11.74 -17.75 10.00
N GLY A 14 -11.53 -17.60 8.69
CA GLY A 14 -12.39 -16.80 7.83
C GLY A 14 -13.07 -17.66 6.77
N SER A 15 -13.91 -16.97 5.99
CA SER A 15 -14.33 -17.26 4.61
C SER A 15 -15.53 -18.19 4.35
N SER A 16 -16.46 -17.61 3.58
CA SER A 16 -17.28 -18.21 2.50
C SER A 16 -18.34 -19.25 2.92
N ALA A 17 -19.51 -19.37 2.31
CA ALA A 17 -19.91 -19.05 0.95
C ALA A 17 -21.44 -18.86 0.84
N MET A 18 -21.80 -18.22 -0.27
CA MET A 18 -23.05 -18.31 -1.03
C MET A 18 -24.07 -19.39 -0.65
N SER A 19 -25.36 -19.03 -0.67
CA SER A 19 -26.28 -19.52 -1.70
C SER A 19 -27.68 -18.93 -1.53
N ARG A 20 -28.28 -18.58 -2.65
CA ARG A 20 -29.64 -18.08 -2.81
C ARG A 20 -30.63 -19.21 -2.53
N HIS A 21 -31.65 -18.95 -1.72
CA HIS A 21 -32.99 -19.47 -2.00
C HIS A 21 -34.03 -18.36 -1.79
N LEU A 22 -34.40 -17.79 -2.94
CA LEU A 22 -35.70 -17.17 -3.18
C LEU A 22 -36.76 -18.30 -3.20
N ILE A 23 -38.01 -17.91 -2.94
CA ILE A 23 -39.26 -18.69 -3.10
C ILE A 23 -39.75 -19.37 -1.81
N ARG A 24 -40.46 -18.60 -0.99
CA ARG A 24 -41.86 -18.87 -0.54
C ARG A 24 -42.29 -17.76 0.42
N LEU A 25 -42.72 -16.63 -0.12
CA LEU A 25 -43.47 -15.64 0.67
C LEU A 25 -44.54 -14.85 -0.10
N PRO A 26 -45.35 -15.45 -1.01
CA PRO A 26 -46.56 -14.77 -1.49
C PRO A 26 -47.83 -15.15 -0.72
N ALA A 27 -47.78 -15.99 0.33
CA ALA A 27 -48.98 -16.47 1.03
C ALA A 27 -49.28 -15.79 2.38
N VAL A 28 -48.34 -15.04 2.97
CA VAL A 28 -48.54 -14.40 4.30
C VAL A 28 -48.91 -12.91 4.19
N VAL A 29 -48.62 -12.26 3.07
CA VAL A 29 -48.94 -10.84 2.86
C VAL A 29 -50.41 -10.63 2.41
N ALA A 30 -51.03 -11.62 1.75
CA ALA A 30 -52.44 -11.53 1.37
C ALA A 30 -53.42 -11.67 2.55
N ALA A 31 -53.04 -12.36 3.63
CA ALA A 31 -53.87 -12.49 4.83
C ALA A 31 -53.78 -11.27 5.78
N LEU A 32 -52.71 -10.46 5.69
CA LEU A 32 -52.52 -9.26 6.52
C LEU A 32 -53.03 -7.96 5.86
N LEU A 33 -53.30 -7.97 4.55
CA LEU A 33 -53.85 -6.81 3.83
C LEU A 33 -55.39 -6.80 3.76
N LEU A 34 -56.06 -7.94 3.98
CA LEU A 34 -57.53 -8.00 4.05
C LEU A 34 -58.10 -7.72 5.45
N GLY A 35 -57.27 -7.72 6.51
CA GLY A 35 -57.69 -7.36 7.88
C GLY A 35 -57.69 -5.85 8.19
N ASN A 36 -56.90 -5.05 7.46
CA ASN A 36 -56.75 -3.62 7.73
C ASN A 36 -57.73 -2.72 6.94
N GLY A 37 -58.37 -3.24 5.88
CA GLY A 37 -59.36 -2.49 5.11
C GLY A 37 -60.69 -2.31 5.84
N LEU A 38 -61.09 -3.27 6.68
CA LEU A 38 -62.36 -3.22 7.42
C LEU A 38 -62.29 -2.34 8.68
N ALA A 39 -61.12 -2.18 9.30
CA ALA A 39 -60.94 -1.32 10.47
C ALA A 39 -60.91 0.19 10.13
N ASN A 40 -60.26 0.57 9.03
CA ASN A 40 -60.18 1.98 8.59
C ASN A 40 -61.50 2.52 8.02
N ALA A 41 -62.35 1.67 7.44
CA ALA A 41 -63.68 2.10 6.97
C ALA A 41 -64.62 2.46 8.14
N GLY A 42 -64.51 1.77 9.29
CA GLY A 42 -65.27 2.07 10.50
C GLY A 42 -64.84 3.35 11.22
N GLU A 43 -63.53 3.65 11.27
CA GLU A 43 -63.01 4.90 11.85
C GLU A 43 -63.43 6.14 11.03
N ILE A 44 -63.43 6.06 9.69
CA ILE A 44 -63.86 7.16 8.83
C ILE A 44 -65.38 7.41 8.96
N SER A 45 -66.19 6.34 9.01
CA SER A 45 -67.64 6.44 9.21
C SER A 45 -68.01 7.11 10.54
N PHE A 46 -67.35 6.73 11.65
CA PHE A 46 -67.60 7.35 12.95
C PHE A 46 -67.21 8.83 12.99
N LEU A 47 -66.05 9.19 12.41
CA LEU A 47 -65.56 10.57 12.37
C LEU A 47 -66.49 11.50 11.58
N GLU A 48 -67.01 11.01 10.46
CA GLU A 48 -67.98 11.73 9.62
C GLU A 48 -69.30 11.91 10.36
N ASP A 49 -69.85 10.84 10.94
CA ASP A 49 -71.08 10.87 11.75
C ASP A 49 -70.93 11.79 12.97
N PHE A 50 -69.78 11.80 13.65
CA PHE A 50 -69.55 12.66 14.81
C PHE A 50 -69.38 14.14 14.40
N SER A 51 -68.76 14.40 13.25
CA SER A 51 -68.50 15.77 12.80
C SER A 51 -69.77 16.44 12.27
N LEU A 52 -70.59 15.67 11.53
CA LEU A 52 -71.78 16.14 10.80
C LEU A 52 -73.10 15.93 11.56
N ALA A 53 -73.14 15.17 12.66
CA ALA A 53 -74.37 14.95 13.41
C ALA A 53 -74.98 16.27 13.97
N PRO A 54 -76.30 16.48 13.79
CA PRO A 54 -77.03 17.58 14.44
C PRO A 54 -76.98 17.48 15.97
N ASP A 55 -77.01 16.25 16.50
CA ASP A 55 -76.79 15.96 17.91
C ASP A 55 -75.70 14.89 18.08
N ARG A 56 -74.48 15.35 18.35
CA ARG A 56 -73.30 14.50 18.53
C ARG A 56 -73.41 13.58 19.76
N SER A 57 -74.33 13.84 20.69
CA SER A 57 -74.55 12.98 21.86
C SER A 57 -75.11 11.61 21.48
N VAL A 58 -75.80 11.51 20.34
CA VAL A 58 -76.30 10.24 19.78
C VAL A 58 -75.12 9.42 19.25
N THR A 59 -74.23 10.02 18.47
CA THR A 59 -73.03 9.35 17.95
C THR A 59 -72.09 8.92 19.06
N LEU A 60 -71.93 9.71 20.13
CA LEU A 60 -71.11 9.34 21.28
C LEU A 60 -71.58 8.06 22.00
N LYS A 61 -72.87 7.70 21.93
CA LYS A 61 -73.41 6.47 22.55
C LYS A 61 -72.94 5.19 21.83
N THR A 62 -72.47 5.29 20.58
CA THR A 62 -71.94 4.13 19.84
C THR A 62 -70.51 3.77 20.26
N LEU A 63 -69.81 4.67 20.97
CA LEU A 63 -68.48 4.41 21.51
C LEU A 63 -68.52 3.49 22.74
N ILE A 64 -67.63 2.50 22.76
CA ILE A 64 -67.53 1.53 23.86
C ILE A 64 -67.03 2.24 25.14
N PRO A 65 -67.81 2.28 26.23
CA PRO A 65 -67.42 2.95 27.47
C PRO A 65 -66.08 2.48 28.03
N GLY A 66 -65.22 3.43 28.38
CA GLY A 66 -63.91 3.16 28.97
C GLY A 66 -62.77 2.86 27.99
N THR A 67 -63.03 2.91 26.69
CA THR A 67 -61.99 2.90 25.64
C THR A 67 -61.35 4.30 25.48
N GLU A 68 -60.20 4.34 24.80
CA GLU A 68 -59.49 5.60 24.54
C GLU A 68 -60.31 6.57 23.67
N ASP A 69 -60.99 6.06 22.64
CA ASP A 69 -61.87 6.85 21.77
C ASP A 69 -63.10 7.38 22.51
N TYR A 70 -63.70 6.56 23.39
CA TYR A 70 -64.76 7.02 24.28
C TYR A 70 -64.32 8.26 25.08
N PHE A 71 -63.17 8.21 25.74
CA PHE A 71 -62.70 9.36 26.52
C PHE A 71 -62.31 10.56 25.64
N TYR A 72 -61.66 10.33 24.49
CA TYR A 72 -61.23 11.38 23.59
C TYR A 72 -62.42 12.16 23.01
N TYR A 73 -63.39 11.49 22.37
CA TYR A 73 -64.50 12.17 21.71
C TYR A 73 -65.50 12.77 22.69
N HIS A 74 -65.71 12.16 23.87
CA HIS A 74 -66.52 12.79 24.92
C HIS A 74 -65.85 14.05 25.46
N SER A 75 -64.53 14.03 25.65
CA SER A 75 -63.78 15.23 26.08
C SER A 75 -63.80 16.32 25.00
N LEU A 76 -63.62 15.94 23.72
CA LEU A 76 -63.66 16.87 22.60
C LEU A 76 -65.06 17.51 22.43
N HIS A 77 -66.12 16.72 22.59
CA HIS A 77 -67.49 17.23 22.53
C HIS A 77 -67.79 18.21 23.67
N LEU A 78 -67.39 17.88 24.91
CA LEU A 78 -67.54 18.76 26.06
C LEU A 78 -66.71 20.05 25.92
N GLN A 79 -65.51 19.96 25.33
CA GLN A 79 -64.70 21.14 24.99
C GLN A 79 -65.41 22.05 23.99
N ASN A 80 -66.03 21.48 22.95
CA ASN A 80 -66.79 22.24 21.96
C ASN A 80 -68.08 22.88 22.54
N GLN A 81 -68.61 22.33 23.64
CA GLN A 81 -69.72 22.93 24.41
C GLN A 81 -69.24 23.87 25.53
N GLU A 82 -67.94 24.15 25.60
CA GLU A 82 -67.31 24.97 26.65
C GLU A 82 -67.51 24.45 28.09
N LYS A 83 -67.87 23.18 28.25
CA LYS A 83 -68.08 22.50 29.54
C LYS A 83 -66.77 22.01 30.15
N TYR A 84 -65.82 22.92 30.37
CA TYR A 84 -64.44 22.57 30.73
C TYR A 84 -64.32 21.81 32.05
N ALA A 85 -65.15 22.10 33.06
CA ALA A 85 -65.11 21.37 34.34
C ALA A 85 -65.51 19.89 34.21
N GLU A 86 -66.41 19.58 33.28
CA GLU A 86 -66.83 18.20 33.00
C GLU A 86 -65.71 17.44 32.28
N VAL A 87 -64.99 18.10 31.37
CA VAL A 87 -63.79 17.53 30.70
C VAL A 87 -62.76 17.10 31.74
N ASP A 88 -62.50 17.89 32.78
CA ASP A 88 -61.53 17.52 33.83
C ASP A 88 -61.94 16.22 34.55
N THR A 89 -63.25 16.02 34.71
CA THR A 89 -63.81 14.80 35.33
C THR A 89 -63.67 13.58 34.43
N VAL A 90 -63.85 13.76 33.12
CA VAL A 90 -63.61 12.71 32.11
C VAL A 90 -62.11 12.39 32.03
N MET A 91 -61.25 13.40 31.97
CA MET A 91 -59.78 13.26 31.93
C MET A 91 -59.21 12.57 33.17
N LYS A 92 -59.71 12.88 34.37
CA LYS A 92 -59.33 12.17 35.61
C LYS A 92 -59.73 10.69 35.60
N ARG A 93 -60.84 10.34 34.94
CA ARG A 93 -61.25 8.93 34.75
C ARG A 93 -60.40 8.25 33.68
N TRP A 94 -60.13 8.95 32.59
CA TRP A 94 -59.26 8.49 31.52
C TRP A 94 -57.87 8.14 32.06
N LEU A 95 -57.21 9.06 32.77
CA LEU A 95 -55.86 8.86 33.31
C LEU A 95 -55.79 7.70 34.31
N ARG A 96 -56.83 7.53 35.15
CA ARG A 96 -56.94 6.36 36.06
C ARG A 96 -57.00 5.04 35.31
N LYS A 97 -57.61 5.01 34.11
CA LYS A 97 -57.73 3.80 33.29
C LYS A 97 -56.44 3.48 32.53
N VAL A 98 -55.81 4.49 31.90
CA VAL A 98 -54.61 4.27 31.04
C VAL A 98 -53.27 4.34 31.79
N LYS A 99 -53.27 4.78 33.05
CA LYS A 99 -52.12 4.94 33.97
C LYS A 99 -51.02 5.92 33.51
N SER A 100 -50.92 6.25 32.23
CA SER A 100 -49.99 7.24 31.68
C SER A 100 -50.59 8.01 30.50
N PRO A 101 -50.23 9.30 30.30
CA PRO A 101 -50.76 10.12 29.20
C PRO A 101 -50.40 9.61 27.81
N THR A 102 -51.39 9.17 27.03
CA THR A 102 -51.27 8.79 25.62
C THR A 102 -51.22 10.02 24.68
N ALA A 103 -51.04 9.79 23.37
CA ALA A 103 -51.05 10.87 22.38
C ALA A 103 -52.40 11.61 22.34
N LYS A 104 -53.53 10.88 22.28
CA LYS A 104 -54.89 11.43 22.30
C LYS A 104 -55.20 12.17 23.61
N TYR A 105 -54.76 11.64 24.75
CA TYR A 105 -54.90 12.32 26.05
C TYR A 105 -54.17 13.67 26.06
N ARG A 106 -52.91 13.68 25.59
CA ARG A 106 -52.08 14.89 25.54
C ARG A 106 -52.66 15.95 24.63
N GLU A 107 -53.32 15.54 23.55
CA GLU A 107 -54.01 16.46 22.64
C GLU A 107 -55.17 17.17 23.35
N ILE A 108 -56.04 16.41 24.01
CA ILE A 108 -57.16 16.97 24.80
C ILE A 108 -56.65 17.84 25.96
N GLU A 109 -55.60 17.41 26.66
CA GLU A 109 -54.95 18.19 27.72
C GLU A 109 -54.41 19.54 27.21
N ASN A 110 -53.69 19.55 26.08
CA ASN A 110 -53.21 20.78 25.47
C ASN A 110 -54.38 21.69 25.04
N ARG A 111 -55.39 21.12 24.38
CA ARG A 111 -56.60 21.87 23.95
C ARG A 111 -57.33 22.46 25.14
N GLN A 112 -57.53 21.70 26.21
CA GLN A 112 -58.21 22.12 27.43
C GLN A 112 -57.54 23.34 28.06
N VAL A 113 -56.20 23.28 28.16
CA VAL A 113 -55.42 24.36 28.76
C VAL A 113 -55.42 25.61 27.87
N LEU A 114 -55.43 25.46 26.54
CA LEU A 114 -55.53 26.59 25.61
C LEU A 114 -56.93 27.23 25.58
N LEU A 115 -57.99 26.43 25.56
CA LEU A 115 -59.37 26.92 25.55
C LEU A 115 -59.72 27.70 26.82
N ARG A 116 -59.07 27.38 27.94
CA ARG A 116 -59.23 28.10 29.22
C ARG A 116 -58.32 29.32 29.36
N TYR A 117 -57.55 29.71 28.34
CA TYR A 117 -56.61 30.83 28.45
C TYR A 117 -57.27 32.12 28.94
N ALA A 118 -58.47 32.45 28.46
CA ALA A 118 -59.21 33.64 28.88
C ALA A 118 -59.60 33.61 30.38
N GLN A 119 -59.85 32.41 30.93
CA GLN A 119 -60.26 32.21 32.32
C GLN A 119 -59.05 32.08 33.26
N GLN A 120 -57.95 31.48 32.78
CA GLN A 120 -56.80 31.07 33.58
C GLN A 120 -55.46 31.30 32.85
N PRO A 121 -55.13 32.55 32.47
CA PRO A 121 -54.02 32.84 31.57
C PRO A 121 -52.66 32.43 32.15
N MET A 122 -52.44 32.61 33.45
CA MET A 122 -51.16 32.24 34.09
C MET A 122 -50.92 30.74 34.12
N LEU A 123 -51.96 29.94 34.40
CA LEU A 123 -51.86 28.47 34.38
C LEU A 123 -51.58 27.95 32.98
N THR A 124 -52.22 28.52 31.95
CA THR A 124 -51.94 28.19 30.56
C THR A 124 -50.51 28.56 30.16
N LEU A 125 -50.03 29.75 30.53
CA LEU A 125 -48.67 30.18 30.23
C LEU A 125 -47.62 29.30 30.94
N ASP A 126 -47.84 28.92 32.20
CA ASP A 126 -46.93 28.04 32.94
C ASP A 126 -46.93 26.61 32.37
N PHE A 127 -48.10 26.09 32.00
CA PHE A 127 -48.21 24.83 31.28
C PHE A 127 -47.43 24.88 29.96
N LEU A 128 -47.59 25.93 29.15
CA LEU A 128 -46.89 26.08 27.87
C LEU A 128 -45.38 26.22 28.06
N ARG A 129 -44.91 26.99 29.05
CA ARG A 129 -43.48 27.09 29.38
C ARG A 129 -42.88 25.72 29.69
N ASN A 130 -43.55 24.94 30.52
CA ASN A 130 -43.10 23.59 30.88
C ASN A 130 -43.20 22.62 29.69
N ARG A 131 -44.31 22.67 28.93
CA ARG A 131 -44.61 21.77 27.82
C ARG A 131 -43.68 21.96 26.63
N LEU A 132 -43.38 23.21 26.30
CA LEU A 132 -42.51 23.60 25.20
C LEU A 132 -41.05 23.78 25.65
N LYS A 133 -40.76 23.61 26.95
CA LYS A 133 -39.45 23.85 27.58
C LYS A 133 -38.88 25.24 27.23
N LEU A 134 -39.75 26.26 27.26
CA LEU A 134 -39.35 27.61 26.91
C LEU A 134 -38.45 28.19 27.99
N ASN A 135 -37.24 28.53 27.59
CA ASN A 135 -36.29 29.24 28.42
C ASN A 135 -36.34 30.72 28.01
N LEU A 136 -36.97 31.56 28.84
CA LEU A 136 -37.16 32.99 28.57
C LEU A 136 -36.09 33.85 29.25
N ASN A 137 -34.90 33.29 29.51
CA ASN A 137 -33.79 33.95 30.22
C ASN A 137 -33.04 34.97 29.35
N HIS A 138 -33.77 35.73 28.53
CA HIS A 138 -33.20 36.78 27.70
C HIS A 138 -32.81 37.95 28.60
N GLN A 139 -31.56 37.98 29.05
CA GLN A 139 -31.01 39.16 29.71
C GLN A 139 -30.81 40.27 28.68
N ARG A 140 -31.19 41.51 29.04
CA ARG A 140 -30.75 42.70 28.33
C ARG A 140 -29.22 42.68 28.30
N GLN A 141 -28.60 42.73 27.11
CA GLN A 141 -27.15 42.80 27.01
C GLN A 141 -26.66 44.02 27.79
N ASN A 142 -26.03 43.76 28.94
CA ASN A 142 -25.53 44.81 29.81
C ASN A 142 -24.30 45.42 29.15
N THR A 143 -24.47 46.53 28.43
CA THR A 143 -23.43 47.19 27.62
C THR A 143 -22.27 47.75 28.44
N ARG A 144 -22.40 47.85 29.77
CA ARG A 144 -21.42 48.51 30.65
C ARG A 144 -20.34 47.60 31.26
N ALA A 145 -20.45 46.28 31.16
CA ALA A 145 -19.42 45.34 31.63
C ALA A 145 -18.90 44.47 30.47
N ARG A 146 -18.35 45.10 29.44
CA ARG A 146 -17.57 44.38 28.42
C ARG A 146 -16.17 44.15 28.95
N ALA A 147 -15.80 42.90 29.25
CA ALA A 147 -14.39 42.54 29.31
C ALA A 147 -13.77 42.92 27.96
N GLN A 148 -12.76 43.80 27.96
CA GLN A 148 -12.06 44.20 26.75
C GLN A 148 -11.16 43.05 26.28
N LEU A 149 -11.72 42.13 25.50
CA LEU A 149 -10.94 41.10 24.83
C LEU A 149 -10.16 41.72 23.65
N PRO A 150 -9.01 41.16 23.26
CA PRO A 150 -8.25 41.66 22.12
C PRO A 150 -9.01 41.44 20.81
N THR A 151 -8.88 42.40 19.89
CA THR A 151 -9.40 42.34 18.51
C THR A 151 -8.33 41.91 17.50
N THR A 152 -7.05 41.93 17.90
CA THR A 152 -5.89 41.50 17.11
C THR A 152 -5.12 40.42 17.85
N LEU A 153 -4.76 39.35 17.15
CA LEU A 153 -4.00 38.24 17.71
C LEU A 153 -2.55 38.68 17.96
N ASN A 154 -2.06 38.48 19.18
CA ASN A 154 -0.63 38.57 19.45
C ASN A 154 0.07 37.31 18.91
N ALA A 155 0.90 37.48 17.88
CA ALA A 155 1.62 36.39 17.21
C ALA A 155 2.57 35.62 18.16
N GLU A 156 3.08 36.24 19.23
CA GLU A 156 3.94 35.56 20.21
C GLU A 156 3.22 34.40 20.92
N LEU A 157 1.88 34.47 21.09
CA LEU A 157 1.12 33.42 21.78
C LEU A 157 1.09 32.10 21.02
N ILE A 158 1.34 32.15 19.72
CA ILE A 158 1.37 31.01 18.81
C ILE A 158 2.78 30.75 18.25
N SER A 159 3.79 31.50 18.70
CA SER A 159 5.17 31.32 18.24
C SER A 159 5.72 29.96 18.69
N ARG A 160 6.53 29.32 17.84
CA ARG A 160 7.18 28.04 18.18
C ARG A 160 7.92 28.15 19.52
N GLN A 161 8.62 29.26 19.75
CA GLN A 161 9.40 29.49 20.96
C GLN A 161 8.51 29.54 22.22
N ALA A 162 7.39 30.27 22.19
CA ALA A 162 6.46 30.32 23.31
C ALA A 162 5.84 28.95 23.62
N LEU A 163 5.46 28.20 22.58
CA LEU A 163 4.86 26.86 22.73
C LEU A 163 5.86 25.81 23.24
N VAL A 164 7.11 25.88 22.79
CA VAL A 164 8.22 25.09 23.35
C VAL A 164 8.34 25.35 24.85
N ASN A 165 8.45 26.63 25.26
CA ASN A 165 8.66 26.99 26.65
C ASN A 165 7.50 26.53 27.53
N ARG A 166 6.27 26.63 27.01
CA ARG A 166 5.06 26.14 27.68
C ARG A 166 5.07 24.63 27.89
N HIS A 167 5.44 23.84 26.89
CA HIS A 167 5.30 22.38 26.96
C HIS A 167 6.53 21.63 27.51
N LEU A 168 7.74 22.16 27.33
CA LEU A 168 8.96 21.54 27.90
C LEU A 168 9.13 21.82 29.39
N SER A 169 8.62 22.94 29.92
CA SER A 169 8.70 23.24 31.35
C SER A 169 7.80 22.34 32.21
N GLN A 170 6.80 21.70 31.60
CA GLN A 170 5.74 21.00 32.32
C GLN A 170 5.95 19.47 32.42
N THR A 171 6.81 18.87 31.59
CA THR A 171 6.91 17.39 31.54
C THR A 171 8.30 16.88 31.13
N THR A 172 8.63 15.66 31.54
CA THR A 172 9.80 14.88 31.09
C THR A 172 9.52 14.05 29.82
N SER A 173 8.45 14.36 29.09
CA SER A 173 7.99 13.60 27.92
C SER A 173 7.80 14.52 26.71
N LEU A 174 7.85 13.97 25.49
CA LEU A 174 7.59 14.71 24.25
C LEU A 174 6.16 14.47 23.72
N THR A 175 5.24 13.98 24.56
CA THR A 175 3.87 13.65 24.17
C THR A 175 3.08 14.83 23.60
N ALA A 176 3.37 16.06 24.03
CA ALA A 176 2.74 17.29 23.55
C ALA A 176 3.20 17.73 22.15
N PHE A 177 4.24 17.11 21.57
CA PHE A 177 4.81 17.47 20.28
C PHE A 177 4.31 16.52 19.18
N GLU A 178 4.11 17.05 17.98
CA GLU A 178 3.82 16.26 16.77
C GLU A 178 5.10 15.64 16.19
N ASN A 179 4.97 14.69 15.26
CA ASN A 179 6.15 14.05 14.66
C ASN A 179 6.98 15.02 13.81
N SER A 180 6.38 16.07 13.24
CA SER A 180 7.10 17.12 12.51
C SER A 180 8.09 17.88 13.38
N ALA A 181 7.92 17.86 14.71
CA ALA A 181 8.80 18.54 15.65
C ALA A 181 10.08 17.76 15.97
N LEU A 182 10.12 16.45 15.71
CA LEU A 182 11.19 15.57 16.22
C LEU A 182 12.57 15.95 15.68
N GLU A 183 12.65 16.46 14.44
CA GLU A 183 13.91 16.87 13.80
C GLU A 183 14.60 17.97 14.61
N TRP A 184 13.93 19.11 14.82
CA TRP A 184 14.53 20.22 15.57
C TRP A 184 14.54 19.99 17.08
N LEU A 185 13.70 19.09 17.62
CA LEU A 185 13.80 18.69 19.03
C LEU A 185 15.08 17.91 19.32
N SER A 186 15.61 17.18 18.34
CA SER A 186 16.81 16.36 18.49
C SER A 186 18.08 17.17 18.75
N THR A 187 18.10 18.44 18.32
CA THR A 187 19.24 19.35 18.50
C THR A 187 19.29 19.95 19.92
N ARG A 188 18.23 19.77 20.70
CA ARG A 188 18.16 20.23 22.09
C ARG A 188 18.73 19.19 23.03
N LYS A 189 19.13 19.63 24.23
CA LYS A 189 19.49 18.73 25.33
C LYS A 189 18.24 18.03 25.85
N LEU A 190 18.10 16.75 25.53
CA LEU A 190 16.98 15.91 25.96
C LEU A 190 17.34 15.05 27.19
N SER A 191 16.38 14.87 28.10
CA SER A 191 16.49 13.87 29.17
C SER A 191 16.42 12.44 28.60
N THR A 192 16.80 11.43 29.39
CA THR A 192 16.70 10.02 28.98
C THR A 192 15.28 9.63 28.53
N GLY A 193 14.25 10.04 29.29
CA GLY A 193 12.85 9.77 28.94
C GLY A 193 12.41 10.46 27.65
N GLN A 194 12.80 11.73 27.45
CA GLN A 194 12.51 12.47 26.22
C GLN A 194 13.22 11.86 25.01
N ARG A 195 14.50 11.50 25.14
CA ARG A 195 15.27 10.83 24.08
C ARG A 195 14.65 9.50 23.69
N ARG A 196 14.27 8.66 24.65
CA ARG A 196 13.61 7.38 24.37
C ARG A 196 12.24 7.58 23.69
N ASN A 197 11.46 8.57 24.12
CA ASN A 197 10.20 8.92 23.46
C ASN A 197 10.41 9.46 22.03
N LEU A 198 11.47 10.22 21.78
CA LEU A 198 11.84 10.67 20.44
C LEU A 198 12.17 9.46 19.56
N LEU A 199 13.10 8.62 20.00
CA LEU A 199 13.56 7.45 19.23
C LEU A 199 12.43 6.45 18.95
N SER A 200 11.48 6.26 19.88
CA SER A 200 10.34 5.35 19.67
C SER A 200 9.34 5.84 18.62
N ARG A 201 9.35 7.14 18.30
CA ARG A 201 8.44 7.77 17.32
C ARG A 201 9.06 8.00 15.95
N LEU A 202 10.38 7.88 15.82
CA LEU A 202 11.06 8.01 14.53
C LEU A 202 10.70 6.83 13.62
N THR A 203 10.30 7.16 12.39
CA THR A 203 9.96 6.20 11.34
C THR A 203 10.97 6.19 10.19
N ARG A 204 11.98 7.07 10.24
CA ARG A 204 13.03 7.18 9.22
C ARG A 204 14.39 7.45 9.88
N PRO A 205 15.48 6.88 9.32
CA PRO A 205 16.84 6.98 9.84
C PRO A 205 17.61 8.18 9.29
N ASP A 206 16.94 9.28 8.98
CA ASP A 206 17.52 10.46 8.32
C ASP A 206 17.83 11.62 9.27
N LEU A 207 17.56 11.42 10.57
CA LEU A 207 17.88 12.38 11.63
C LEU A 207 19.40 12.53 11.81
N ALA A 208 19.88 13.77 11.86
CA ALA A 208 21.27 14.07 12.13
C ALA A 208 21.72 13.53 13.51
N GLY A 209 22.91 12.91 13.57
CA GLY A 209 23.47 12.39 14.82
C GLY A 209 22.73 11.18 15.43
N LEU A 210 21.80 10.56 14.69
CA LEU A 210 20.98 9.44 15.18
C LEU A 210 21.76 8.29 15.84
N PRO A 211 22.92 7.82 15.32
CA PRO A 211 23.68 6.75 15.97
C PRO A 211 24.09 7.09 17.40
N ARG A 212 24.55 8.33 17.63
CA ARG A 212 24.94 8.79 18.97
C ARG A 212 23.73 8.84 19.91
N LEU A 213 22.57 9.29 19.43
CA LEU A 213 21.32 9.29 20.22
C LEU A 213 20.92 7.89 20.65
N ILE A 214 21.02 6.91 19.74
CA ILE A 214 20.70 5.50 20.02
C ILE A 214 21.66 4.93 21.05
N ILE A 215 22.98 5.08 20.85
CA ILE A 215 23.96 4.54 21.80
C ILE A 215 23.80 5.16 23.19
N ASN A 216 23.55 6.47 23.27
CA ASN A 216 23.26 7.12 24.54
C ASN A 216 22.00 6.56 25.22
N ASP A 217 20.95 6.19 24.45
CA ASP A 217 19.78 5.51 25.01
C ASP A 217 20.06 4.07 25.43
N LEU A 218 20.85 3.33 24.64
CA LEU A 218 21.23 1.96 24.95
C LEU A 218 22.03 1.84 26.25
N ASN A 219 22.90 2.83 26.52
CA ASN A 219 23.69 2.92 27.74
C ASN A 219 22.90 3.45 28.95
N ALA A 220 21.70 3.97 28.75
CA ALA A 220 20.88 4.48 29.84
C ALA A 220 20.15 3.36 30.57
N SER A 221 19.86 3.58 31.86
CA SER A 221 19.07 2.65 32.66
C SER A 221 17.68 2.40 32.04
N GLY A 222 17.23 1.15 32.13
CA GLY A 222 15.95 0.70 31.56
C GLY A 222 15.94 0.53 30.03
N SER A 223 17.11 0.56 29.36
CA SER A 223 17.22 0.12 27.96
C SER A 223 16.90 -1.37 27.84
N SER A 224 16.11 -1.75 26.83
CA SER A 224 15.84 -3.16 26.49
C SER A 224 16.77 -3.70 25.39
N GLY A 225 17.89 -3.02 25.12
CA GLY A 225 18.87 -3.42 24.12
C GLY A 225 18.49 -3.06 22.68
N PHE A 226 19.39 -3.36 21.74
CA PHE A 226 19.19 -3.05 20.32
C PHE A 226 18.04 -3.88 19.73
N GLY A 227 17.24 -3.26 18.87
CA GLY A 227 16.03 -3.88 18.30
C GLY A 227 14.74 -3.72 19.12
N SER A 228 14.81 -3.18 20.35
CA SER A 228 13.62 -2.85 21.15
C SER A 228 12.77 -1.72 20.55
N LEU A 229 13.41 -0.70 19.98
CA LEU A 229 12.75 0.40 19.26
C LEU A 229 12.69 0.14 17.75
N GLY A 230 11.62 0.60 17.10
CA GLY A 230 11.41 0.43 15.66
C GLY A 230 12.53 1.02 14.82
N ILE A 231 13.03 2.20 15.20
CA ILE A 231 14.11 2.92 14.50
C ILE A 231 15.41 2.12 14.39
N HIS A 232 15.71 1.21 15.34
CA HIS A 232 16.93 0.40 15.32
C HIS A 232 17.06 -0.44 14.04
N ARG A 233 15.95 -1.02 13.56
CA ARG A 233 15.93 -1.86 12.35
C ARG A 233 16.00 -1.04 11.05
N LEU A 234 15.74 0.27 11.15
CA LEU A 234 15.69 1.17 10.01
C LEU A 234 17.02 1.86 9.74
N LEU A 235 18.00 1.77 10.65
CA LEU A 235 19.31 2.41 10.50
C LEU A 235 19.98 2.10 9.16
N LEU A 236 20.63 3.12 8.62
CA LEU A 236 21.44 3.04 7.40
C LEU A 236 22.72 2.24 7.67
N ARG A 237 23.36 1.73 6.62
CA ARG A 237 24.59 0.93 6.78
C ARG A 237 25.69 1.71 7.50
N GLN A 238 25.99 2.92 7.04
CA GLN A 238 27.00 3.80 7.66
C GLN A 238 26.66 4.13 9.12
N GLN A 239 25.38 4.24 9.45
CA GLN A 239 24.93 4.49 10.82
C GLN A 239 25.14 3.28 11.74
N LEU A 240 24.96 2.07 11.22
CA LEU A 240 25.30 0.84 11.95
C LEU A 240 26.81 0.74 12.17
N ASP A 241 27.63 1.10 11.17
CA ASP A 241 29.09 1.17 11.32
C ASP A 241 29.48 2.14 12.45
N GLN A 242 28.88 3.34 12.49
CA GLN A 242 29.08 4.30 13.59
C GLN A 242 28.61 3.76 14.95
N CYS A 243 27.50 3.02 15.01
CA CYS A 243 27.09 2.34 16.24
C CYS A 243 28.14 1.31 16.73
N LEU A 244 28.81 0.60 15.81
CA LEU A 244 29.88 -0.33 16.17
C LEU A 244 31.13 0.38 16.70
N GLU A 245 31.50 1.52 16.13
CA GLU A 245 32.60 2.36 16.63
C GLU A 245 32.34 2.79 18.08
N PHE A 246 31.10 3.17 18.40
CA PHE A 246 30.73 3.56 19.76
C PHE A 246 30.53 2.38 20.72
N GLN A 247 30.08 1.22 20.24
CA GLN A 247 29.76 0.06 21.07
C GLN A 247 30.06 -1.28 20.35
N PRO A 248 31.34 -1.72 20.30
CA PRO A 248 31.74 -2.97 19.64
C PRO A 248 31.00 -4.24 20.09
N PRO A 249 30.57 -4.40 21.36
CA PRO A 249 29.80 -5.57 21.79
C PRO A 249 28.46 -5.79 21.08
N LEU A 250 27.95 -4.82 20.29
CA LEU A 250 26.77 -4.99 19.45
C LEU A 250 26.89 -6.15 18.45
N LEU A 251 28.11 -6.55 18.06
CA LEU A 251 28.34 -7.73 17.22
C LEU A 251 27.84 -9.04 17.85
N ASN A 252 27.61 -9.08 19.17
CA ASN A 252 26.98 -10.22 19.85
C ASN A 252 25.46 -10.25 19.73
N GLN A 253 24.82 -9.13 19.36
CA GLN A 253 23.36 -9.03 19.38
C GLN A 253 22.75 -9.46 18.03
N GLY A 254 21.97 -10.55 18.04
CA GLY A 254 21.35 -11.11 16.82
C GLY A 254 20.51 -10.11 16.02
N THR A 255 19.76 -9.24 16.68
CA THR A 255 18.96 -8.21 15.98
C THR A 255 19.83 -7.18 15.27
N PHE A 256 20.97 -6.80 15.85
CA PHE A 256 21.91 -5.89 15.20
C PHE A 256 22.52 -6.54 13.94
N VAL A 257 23.01 -7.77 14.09
CA VAL A 257 23.63 -8.55 13.01
C VAL A 257 22.66 -8.77 11.84
N THR A 258 21.43 -9.21 12.12
CA THR A 258 20.41 -9.41 11.08
C THR A 258 19.98 -8.10 10.41
N THR A 259 19.90 -7.00 11.17
CA THR A 259 19.65 -5.67 10.60
C THR A 259 20.77 -5.27 9.64
N TYR A 260 22.04 -5.43 10.04
CA TYR A 260 23.21 -5.11 9.22
C TYR A 260 23.22 -5.89 7.90
N ILE A 261 23.03 -7.21 7.97
CA ILE A 261 23.07 -8.11 6.81
C ILE A 261 22.00 -7.75 5.78
N SER A 262 20.81 -7.37 6.23
CA SER A 262 19.73 -6.97 5.33
C SER A 262 20.10 -5.75 4.46
N LYS A 263 21.07 -4.92 4.90
CA LYS A 263 21.56 -3.75 4.16
C LYS A 263 22.67 -4.07 3.15
N LEU A 264 23.16 -5.32 3.13
CA LEU A 264 24.25 -5.77 2.24
C LEU A 264 23.75 -6.36 0.92
N LEU A 265 22.43 -6.52 0.79
CA LEU A 265 21.79 -6.99 -0.45
C LEU A 265 22.21 -6.10 -1.64
N PRO A 266 22.34 -6.69 -2.84
CA PRO A 266 22.42 -5.93 -4.08
C PRO A 266 21.21 -5.00 -4.26
N ASP A 267 21.34 -4.00 -5.11
CA ASP A 267 20.21 -3.18 -5.55
C ASP A 267 19.20 -4.02 -6.36
N ASN A 268 17.99 -3.47 -6.53
CA ASN A 268 16.89 -4.17 -7.19
C ASN A 268 17.04 -4.21 -8.73
N ASP A 269 18.02 -3.53 -9.31
CA ASP A 269 18.30 -3.54 -10.76
C ASP A 269 19.34 -4.60 -11.16
N THR A 270 19.99 -5.20 -10.16
CA THR A 270 21.00 -6.25 -10.33
C THR A 270 20.40 -7.64 -10.12
N ASP A 271 20.33 -8.45 -11.18
CA ASP A 271 20.04 -9.89 -11.07
C ASP A 271 21.27 -10.66 -10.59
N TRP A 272 21.54 -10.56 -9.29
CA TRP A 272 22.68 -11.21 -8.68
C TRP A 272 22.56 -12.73 -8.58
N GLN A 273 21.36 -13.30 -8.72
CA GLN A 273 21.16 -14.76 -8.58
C GLN A 273 21.58 -15.50 -9.85
N ASN A 274 21.40 -14.86 -11.01
CA ASN A 274 21.81 -15.42 -12.30
C ASN A 274 23.08 -14.76 -12.86
N THR A 275 23.64 -13.74 -12.19
CA THR A 275 24.90 -13.10 -12.58
C THR A 275 26.04 -13.49 -11.62
N PRO A 276 26.94 -14.42 -12.00
CA PRO A 276 27.96 -14.97 -11.08
C PRO A 276 28.89 -13.93 -10.46
N ALA A 277 29.24 -12.87 -11.21
CA ALA A 277 30.08 -11.78 -10.70
C ALA A 277 29.37 -10.98 -9.60
N ALA A 278 28.06 -10.74 -9.76
CA ALA A 278 27.25 -10.04 -8.77
C ALA A 278 26.96 -10.92 -7.54
N GLU A 279 26.71 -12.22 -7.72
CA GLU A 279 26.60 -13.16 -6.60
C GLU A 279 27.88 -13.20 -5.77
N THR A 280 29.03 -13.26 -6.45
CA THR A 280 30.36 -13.24 -5.82
C THR A 280 30.54 -11.97 -5.00
N ALA A 281 30.28 -10.81 -5.59
CA ALA A 281 30.41 -9.52 -4.90
C ALA A 281 29.47 -9.44 -3.68
N TYR A 282 28.27 -10.03 -3.75
CA TYR A 282 27.36 -10.10 -2.61
C TYR A 282 27.90 -10.98 -1.48
N LEU A 283 28.31 -12.22 -1.80
CA LEU A 283 28.84 -13.14 -0.81
C LEU A 283 30.14 -12.63 -0.17
N ASP A 284 30.99 -11.92 -0.93
CA ASP A 284 32.20 -11.31 -0.41
C ASP A 284 31.88 -10.15 0.55
N ARG A 285 30.86 -9.32 0.26
CA ARG A 285 30.35 -8.31 1.20
C ARG A 285 29.82 -8.95 2.48
N LEU A 286 29.02 -10.02 2.35
CA LEU A 286 28.51 -10.77 3.50
C LEU A 286 29.65 -11.32 4.36
N TRP A 287 30.63 -11.98 3.74
CA TRP A 287 31.75 -12.59 4.43
C TRP A 287 32.63 -11.55 5.14
N SER A 288 32.88 -10.41 4.50
CA SER A 288 33.67 -9.31 5.07
C SER A 288 33.14 -8.84 6.44
N PHE A 289 31.81 -8.82 6.59
CA PHE A 289 31.14 -8.52 7.86
C PHE A 289 31.08 -9.74 8.79
N VAL A 290 30.56 -10.87 8.29
CA VAL A 290 30.24 -12.06 9.10
C VAL A 290 31.49 -12.71 9.72
N ARG A 291 32.67 -12.59 9.08
CA ARG A 291 33.94 -13.08 9.65
C ARG A 291 34.32 -12.41 10.96
N GLN A 292 33.89 -11.18 11.20
CA GLN A 292 34.19 -10.38 12.40
C GLN A 292 33.31 -10.77 13.60
N LEU A 293 32.24 -11.54 13.38
CA LEU A 293 31.28 -11.89 14.42
C LEU A 293 31.87 -12.87 15.42
N ASN A 294 31.36 -12.84 16.66
CA ASN A 294 31.76 -13.79 17.69
C ASN A 294 31.16 -15.20 17.47
N PRO A 295 31.66 -16.24 18.15
CA PRO A 295 31.24 -17.64 17.94
C PRO A 295 29.73 -17.92 18.09
N VAL A 296 29.00 -17.09 18.83
CA VAL A 296 27.53 -17.20 18.93
C VAL A 296 26.82 -17.15 17.57
N HIS A 297 27.46 -16.58 16.54
CA HIS A 297 26.96 -16.50 15.16
C HIS A 297 27.57 -17.54 14.22
N ASN A 298 28.16 -18.63 14.72
CA ASN A 298 28.77 -19.68 13.89
C ASN A 298 27.82 -20.27 12.85
N SER A 299 26.52 -20.41 13.17
CA SER A 299 25.49 -20.85 12.21
C SER A 299 25.41 -19.94 10.98
N LEU A 300 25.51 -18.62 11.18
CA LEU A 300 25.49 -17.64 10.09
C LEU A 300 26.81 -17.63 9.30
N LYS A 301 27.95 -17.79 9.99
CA LYS A 301 29.26 -17.95 9.33
C LYS A 301 29.25 -19.17 8.40
N ALA A 302 28.73 -20.30 8.88
CA ALA A 302 28.58 -21.52 8.10
C ALA A 302 27.63 -21.31 6.92
N HIS A 303 26.50 -20.61 7.12
CA HIS A 303 25.55 -20.26 6.07
C HIS A 303 26.20 -19.50 4.91
N VAL A 304 26.97 -18.45 5.19
CA VAL A 304 27.64 -17.64 4.15
C VAL A 304 28.77 -18.42 3.48
N LEU A 305 29.63 -19.09 4.26
CA LEU A 305 30.77 -19.84 3.71
C LEU A 305 30.33 -21.03 2.86
N ALA A 306 29.31 -21.79 3.25
CA ALA A 306 28.79 -22.91 2.46
C ALA A 306 28.31 -22.42 1.08
N ARG A 307 27.62 -21.27 1.03
CA ARG A 307 27.18 -20.66 -0.23
C ARG A 307 28.34 -20.20 -1.09
N ARG A 308 29.36 -19.57 -0.47
CA ARG A 308 30.57 -19.15 -1.18
C ARG A 308 31.34 -20.34 -1.75
N LEU A 309 31.55 -21.39 -0.95
CA LEU A 309 32.22 -22.61 -1.40
C LEU A 309 31.47 -23.31 -2.52
N LYS A 310 30.13 -23.35 -2.47
CA LYS A 310 29.32 -23.91 -3.56
C LYS A 310 29.49 -23.11 -4.86
N LEU A 311 29.44 -21.78 -4.78
CA LEU A 311 29.67 -20.91 -5.94
C LEU A 311 31.10 -21.06 -6.49
N ASP A 312 32.10 -21.13 -5.61
CA ASP A 312 33.49 -21.34 -6.00
C ASP A 312 33.65 -22.69 -6.72
N HIS A 313 33.09 -23.77 -6.15
CA HIS A 313 33.12 -25.10 -6.73
C HIS A 313 32.48 -25.14 -8.12
N ALA A 314 31.29 -24.53 -8.27
CA ALA A 314 30.61 -24.41 -9.55
C ALA A 314 31.37 -23.55 -10.59
N ARG A 315 32.43 -22.86 -10.19
CA ARG A 315 33.30 -22.07 -11.07
C ARG A 315 34.71 -22.64 -11.21
N GLY A 316 34.96 -23.83 -10.66
CA GLY A 316 36.29 -24.45 -10.63
C GLY A 316 37.31 -23.69 -9.78
N VAL A 317 36.85 -22.80 -8.90
CA VAL A 317 37.71 -22.06 -7.96
C VAL A 317 37.75 -22.82 -6.64
N HIS A 318 38.94 -23.11 -6.10
CA HIS A 318 39.08 -23.87 -4.86
C HIS A 318 40.07 -23.19 -3.90
N SER A 319 39.55 -22.37 -3.00
CA SER A 319 40.37 -21.73 -1.95
C SER A 319 40.53 -22.67 -0.76
N ARG A 320 41.74 -23.19 -0.58
CA ARG A 320 42.10 -24.02 0.58
C ARG A 320 41.81 -23.32 1.91
N GLN A 321 42.18 -22.05 2.02
CA GLN A 321 41.94 -21.26 3.23
C GLN A 321 40.45 -21.14 3.55
N ARG A 322 39.61 -20.84 2.55
CA ARG A 322 38.15 -20.72 2.73
C ARG A 322 37.51 -22.04 3.17
N PHE A 323 37.97 -23.15 2.59
CA PHE A 323 37.51 -24.48 3.00
C PHE A 323 37.92 -24.80 4.44
N LEU A 324 39.16 -24.49 4.83
CA LEU A 324 39.64 -24.62 6.21
C LEU A 324 38.80 -23.78 7.18
N ASP A 325 38.54 -22.51 6.84
CA ASP A 325 37.69 -21.61 7.64
C ASP A 325 36.27 -22.15 7.78
N TYR A 326 35.74 -22.80 6.73
CA TYR A 326 34.47 -23.49 6.82
C TYR A 326 34.53 -24.66 7.78
N ILE A 327 35.42 -25.64 7.58
CA ILE A 327 35.46 -26.88 8.39
C ILE A 327 35.83 -26.65 9.86
N ARG A 328 36.53 -25.54 10.17
CA ARG A 328 36.85 -25.07 11.52
C ARG A 328 35.62 -24.75 12.36
N LEU A 329 34.50 -24.37 11.75
CA LEU A 329 33.27 -24.09 12.47
C LEU A 329 32.72 -25.38 13.10
N PRO A 330 32.54 -25.45 14.43
CA PRO A 330 32.11 -26.68 15.07
C PRO A 330 30.63 -26.93 14.73
N ARG A 331 30.29 -28.15 14.29
CA ARG A 331 28.93 -28.52 13.88
C ARG A 331 28.65 -29.98 14.22
N ASN A 332 27.39 -30.36 14.37
CA ASN A 332 27.01 -31.72 14.73
C ASN A 332 26.75 -32.57 13.48
N MET A 333 27.81 -33.07 12.85
CA MET A 333 27.74 -33.96 11.68
C MET A 333 28.63 -35.19 11.89
N VAL A 334 28.24 -36.32 11.28
CA VAL A 334 28.90 -37.63 11.50
C VAL A 334 30.38 -37.63 11.07
N TYR A 335 30.74 -36.84 10.05
CA TYR A 335 32.10 -36.75 9.54
C TYR A 335 33.02 -35.81 10.35
N VAL A 336 32.50 -35.11 11.37
CA VAL A 336 33.28 -34.18 12.20
C VAL A 336 34.00 -34.95 13.30
N GLN A 337 35.22 -34.53 13.64
CA GLN A 337 36.01 -35.19 14.67
C GLN A 337 35.31 -35.12 16.04
N PRO A 338 35.06 -36.25 16.75
CA PRO A 338 34.28 -36.25 18.00
C PRO A 338 34.84 -35.35 19.10
N ARG A 339 36.17 -35.16 19.15
CA ARG A 339 36.83 -34.27 20.11
C ARG A 339 36.39 -32.80 19.93
N VAL A 340 36.25 -32.34 18.69
CA VAL A 340 35.80 -30.97 18.38
C VAL A 340 34.42 -30.69 18.97
N ILE A 341 33.52 -31.68 18.93
CA ILE A 341 32.16 -31.59 19.48
C ILE A 341 32.15 -31.74 21.01
N ARG A 342 33.13 -32.44 21.60
CA ARG A 342 33.21 -32.67 23.06
C ARG A 342 33.80 -31.49 23.82
N GLU A 343 34.62 -30.66 23.17
CA GLU A 343 35.21 -29.46 23.77
C GLU A 343 34.13 -28.46 24.24
N LEU A 344 34.18 -28.08 25.51
CA LEU A 344 33.14 -27.24 26.16
C LEU A 344 32.93 -25.89 25.48
N THR A 345 34.00 -25.26 24.98
CA THR A 345 33.96 -24.00 24.24
C THR A 345 33.17 -24.12 22.94
N ASN A 346 33.34 -25.22 22.21
CA ASN A 346 32.65 -25.49 20.95
C ASN A 346 31.18 -25.88 21.19
N ARG A 347 30.89 -26.68 22.23
CA ARG A 347 29.53 -27.13 22.57
C ARG A 347 28.53 -26.00 22.74
N ARG A 348 28.96 -24.86 23.28
CA ARG A 348 28.09 -23.69 23.49
C ARG A 348 27.75 -22.95 22.19
N HIS A 349 28.52 -23.17 21.12
CA HIS A 349 28.49 -22.37 19.89
C HIS A 349 28.55 -23.24 18.63
N LEU A 350 27.89 -24.41 18.66
CA LEU A 350 27.76 -25.26 17.49
C LEU A 350 26.96 -24.55 16.38
N ALA A 351 27.47 -24.61 15.15
CA ALA A 351 26.76 -24.17 13.97
C ALA A 351 25.58 -25.09 13.69
N ASN A 352 24.38 -24.51 13.62
CA ASN A 352 23.16 -25.17 13.19
C ASN A 352 22.96 -24.92 11.69
N LEU A 353 23.18 -25.96 10.87
CA LEU A 353 23.05 -25.88 9.40
C LEU A 353 21.60 -25.83 8.92
N GLN A 354 20.63 -26.09 9.80
CA GLN A 354 19.19 -25.93 9.56
C GLN A 354 18.68 -24.52 9.91
N ALA A 355 19.54 -23.63 10.43
CA ALA A 355 19.15 -22.26 10.74
C ALA A 355 18.74 -21.51 9.45
N ASN A 356 17.57 -20.87 9.48
CA ASN A 356 17.00 -20.21 8.32
C ASN A 356 17.28 -18.69 8.32
N TYR A 357 18.18 -18.26 7.44
CA TYR A 357 18.50 -16.85 7.19
C TYR A 357 17.96 -16.33 5.85
N THR A 358 17.07 -17.07 5.19
CA THR A 358 16.57 -16.74 3.84
C THR A 358 15.85 -15.39 3.81
N SER A 359 15.17 -15.01 4.91
CA SER A 359 14.46 -13.74 5.02
C SER A 359 15.37 -12.51 4.97
N VAL A 360 16.64 -12.64 5.39
CA VAL A 360 17.61 -11.52 5.48
C VAL A 360 18.75 -11.62 4.45
N THR A 361 19.14 -12.84 4.06
CA THR A 361 20.20 -13.07 3.07
C THR A 361 19.70 -13.40 1.67
N ARG A 362 18.42 -13.79 1.50
CA ARG A 362 17.89 -14.36 0.24
C ARG A 362 18.64 -15.61 -0.24
N LEU A 363 19.48 -16.22 0.59
CA LEU A 363 20.20 -17.46 0.32
C LEU A 363 19.45 -18.63 0.96
N PRO A 364 19.39 -19.81 0.32
CA PRO A 364 18.71 -20.96 0.89
C PRO A 364 19.45 -21.54 2.11
N ILE A 365 18.74 -22.35 2.90
CA ILE A 365 19.30 -23.09 4.05
C ILE A 365 20.40 -24.06 3.59
N VAL A 366 21.47 -24.20 4.38
CA VAL A 366 22.59 -25.12 4.06
C VAL A 366 22.12 -26.57 4.01
N GLY A 367 21.43 -27.04 5.06
CA GLY A 367 20.93 -28.40 5.13
C GLY A 367 22.06 -29.41 5.33
N ASN A 368 22.09 -30.46 4.50
CA ASN A 368 23.19 -31.43 4.48
C ASN A 368 24.36 -30.89 3.66
N ASP A 369 25.48 -30.58 4.31
CA ASP A 369 26.71 -30.08 3.68
C ASP A 369 27.74 -31.16 3.36
N GLU A 370 27.52 -32.43 3.73
CA GLU A 370 28.48 -33.53 3.44
C GLU A 370 28.87 -33.60 1.96
N PRO A 371 27.95 -33.50 0.97
CA PRO A 371 28.32 -33.56 -0.44
C PRO A 371 29.26 -32.43 -0.86
N LEU A 372 29.05 -31.21 -0.33
CA LEU A 372 29.91 -30.07 -0.60
C LEU A 372 31.30 -30.26 0.04
N VAL A 373 31.34 -30.74 1.30
CA VAL A 373 32.59 -31.01 2.02
C VAL A 373 33.40 -32.09 1.31
N ARG A 374 32.75 -33.19 0.92
CA ARG A 374 33.33 -34.28 0.14
C ARG A 374 33.91 -33.76 -1.18
N SER A 375 33.13 -33.02 -1.96
CA SER A 375 33.58 -32.50 -3.26
C SER A 375 34.79 -31.56 -3.14
N CYS A 376 34.86 -30.77 -2.07
CA CYS A 376 36.04 -29.96 -1.77
C CYS A 376 37.27 -30.82 -1.41
N LEU A 377 37.11 -31.84 -0.57
CA LEU A 377 38.19 -32.75 -0.18
C LEU A 377 38.71 -33.54 -1.37
N GLU A 378 37.82 -34.08 -2.20
CA GLU A 378 38.19 -34.81 -3.42
C GLU A 378 39.07 -33.94 -4.33
N HIS A 379 38.73 -32.66 -4.48
CA HIS A 379 39.57 -31.73 -5.23
C HIS A 379 40.99 -31.56 -4.62
N PHE A 380 41.09 -31.31 -3.31
CA PHE A 380 42.40 -31.11 -2.67
C PHE A 380 43.24 -32.40 -2.65
N PHE A 381 42.63 -33.55 -2.37
CA PHE A 381 43.30 -34.84 -2.29
C PHE A 381 43.79 -35.37 -3.64
N GLN A 382 43.30 -34.86 -4.77
CA GLN A 382 43.93 -35.12 -6.06
C GLN A 382 45.38 -34.64 -6.12
N ARG A 383 45.76 -33.63 -5.32
CA ARG A 383 47.11 -33.03 -5.33
C ARG A 383 47.89 -33.26 -4.05
N GLU A 384 47.23 -33.37 -2.91
CA GLU A 384 47.90 -33.60 -1.61
C GLU A 384 48.36 -35.06 -1.44
N GLU A 385 49.47 -35.28 -0.73
CA GLU A 385 50.05 -36.61 -0.48
C GLU A 385 49.47 -37.31 0.77
N ASN A 386 48.83 -36.54 1.66
CA ASN A 386 48.21 -37.02 2.88
C ASN A 386 46.97 -36.16 3.22
N TYR A 387 46.29 -36.48 4.32
CA TYR A 387 45.08 -35.79 4.80
C TYR A 387 45.27 -35.07 6.14
N ASP A 388 46.53 -34.88 6.57
CA ASP A 388 46.85 -34.43 7.93
C ASP A 388 46.36 -33.02 8.20
N ALA A 389 46.35 -32.17 7.18
CA ALA A 389 45.88 -30.79 7.27
C ALA A 389 44.41 -30.64 7.70
N PHE A 390 43.59 -31.68 7.53
CA PHE A 390 42.17 -31.68 7.88
C PHE A 390 41.85 -32.48 9.14
N ARG A 391 42.80 -33.27 9.65
CA ARG A 391 42.62 -34.22 10.78
C ARG A 391 42.26 -33.53 12.11
N ALA A 392 42.60 -32.26 12.26
CA ALA A 392 42.22 -31.47 13.42
C ALA A 392 40.69 -31.25 13.53
N TYR A 393 39.96 -31.32 12.41
CA TYR A 393 38.54 -30.93 12.34
C TYR A 393 37.62 -32.06 11.90
N LEU A 394 38.09 -32.95 11.03
CA LEU A 394 37.30 -34.04 10.44
C LEU A 394 37.74 -35.39 10.98
N SER A 395 36.79 -36.34 11.04
CA SER A 395 37.02 -37.69 11.54
C SER A 395 38.11 -38.41 10.74
N ASP A 396 39.06 -39.03 11.43
CA ASP A 396 40.15 -39.80 10.81
C ASP A 396 39.60 -40.91 9.90
N THR A 397 38.54 -41.61 10.34
CA THR A 397 37.85 -42.63 9.53
C THR A 397 37.28 -42.05 8.24
N TYR A 398 36.66 -40.87 8.32
CA TYR A 398 36.09 -40.21 7.15
C TYR A 398 37.17 -39.70 6.18
N LEU A 399 38.23 -39.08 6.71
CA LEU A 399 39.35 -38.59 5.90
C LEU A 399 40.07 -39.72 5.18
N LYS A 400 40.37 -40.83 5.87
CA LYS A 400 40.96 -42.03 5.28
C LYS A 400 40.10 -42.56 4.13
N GLN A 401 38.78 -42.64 4.36
CA GLN A 401 37.84 -43.09 3.35
C GLN A 401 37.86 -42.18 2.12
N VAL A 402 37.63 -40.88 2.28
CA VAL A 402 37.57 -39.93 1.15
C VAL A 402 38.92 -39.82 0.43
N PHE A 403 40.04 -39.84 1.16
CA PHE A 403 41.38 -39.81 0.57
C PHE A 403 41.66 -41.06 -0.27
N ALA A 404 41.41 -42.25 0.28
CA ALA A 404 41.59 -43.51 -0.43
C ALA A 404 40.67 -43.58 -1.67
N GLU A 405 39.39 -43.24 -1.52
CA GLU A 405 38.44 -43.15 -2.63
C GLU A 405 38.99 -42.19 -3.71
N THR A 406 39.44 -41.00 -3.33
CA THR A 406 39.98 -40.01 -4.29
C THR A 406 41.21 -40.53 -5.05
N LYS A 407 42.19 -41.11 -4.35
CA LYS A 407 43.43 -41.63 -4.98
C LYS A 407 43.14 -42.82 -5.90
N ILE A 408 42.27 -43.73 -5.49
CA ILE A 408 41.82 -44.86 -6.31
C ILE A 408 41.10 -44.35 -7.57
N LEU A 409 40.14 -43.43 -7.41
CA LEU A 409 39.39 -42.85 -8.53
C LEU A 409 40.30 -42.08 -9.49
N ALA A 410 41.32 -41.38 -8.99
CA ALA A 410 42.28 -40.66 -9.82
C ALA A 410 43.35 -41.57 -10.46
N GLY A 411 43.44 -42.85 -10.06
CA GLY A 411 44.49 -43.77 -10.49
C GLY A 411 45.89 -43.37 -10.01
N GLN A 412 46.00 -42.73 -8.85
CA GLN A 412 47.25 -42.19 -8.31
C GLN A 412 47.84 -43.11 -7.23
N GLY A 413 49.13 -43.43 -7.30
CA GLY A 413 49.83 -44.26 -6.30
C GLY A 413 49.46 -45.74 -6.35
N ASP A 414 49.90 -46.52 -5.35
CA ASP A 414 49.63 -47.98 -5.28
C ASP A 414 48.19 -48.28 -4.80
N PRO A 415 47.34 -48.92 -5.62
CA PRO A 415 45.97 -49.29 -5.25
C PRO A 415 45.88 -50.15 -3.99
N SER A 416 46.86 -51.02 -3.74
CA SER A 416 46.87 -51.91 -2.56
C SER A 416 47.01 -51.10 -1.26
N ARG A 417 47.85 -50.06 -1.30
CA ARG A 417 48.06 -49.13 -0.18
C ARG A 417 46.78 -48.36 0.15
N TRP A 418 46.01 -47.94 -0.86
CA TRP A 418 44.77 -47.19 -0.64
C TRP A 418 43.60 -48.10 -0.26
N ALA A 419 43.51 -49.30 -0.83
CA ALA A 419 42.51 -50.30 -0.47
C ALA A 419 42.62 -50.70 1.03
N ALA A 420 43.84 -50.74 1.58
CA ALA A 420 44.07 -51.02 3.00
C ALA A 420 43.48 -49.95 3.97
N LEU A 421 43.13 -48.76 3.48
CA LEU A 421 42.46 -47.71 4.27
C LEU A 421 40.93 -47.81 4.26
N LEU A 422 40.37 -48.73 3.46
CA LEU A 422 38.94 -48.97 3.31
C LEU A 422 38.55 -50.32 3.91
N THR A 423 37.30 -50.48 4.34
CA THR A 423 36.78 -51.82 4.64
C THR A 423 36.57 -52.62 3.35
N PRO A 424 36.60 -53.98 3.38
CA PRO A 424 36.36 -54.80 2.20
C PRO A 424 35.05 -54.48 1.48
N ASP A 425 33.99 -54.19 2.25
CA ASP A 425 32.69 -53.81 1.70
C ASP A 425 32.71 -52.42 1.04
N GLN A 426 33.39 -51.44 1.63
CA GLN A 426 33.56 -50.10 1.03
C GLN A 426 34.31 -50.19 -0.29
N TYR A 427 35.43 -50.93 -0.33
CA TYR A 427 36.22 -51.09 -1.54
C TYR A 427 35.44 -51.84 -2.64
N ARG A 428 34.73 -52.92 -2.29
CA ARG A 428 33.87 -53.66 -3.24
C ARG A 428 32.75 -52.79 -3.80
N ARG A 429 32.11 -51.95 -2.96
CA ARG A 429 31.11 -50.97 -3.40
C ARG A 429 31.71 -49.95 -4.35
N LEU A 430 32.89 -49.40 -4.02
CA LEU A 430 33.60 -48.45 -4.88
C LEU A 430 33.93 -49.06 -6.25
N GLN A 431 34.43 -50.30 -6.29
CA GLN A 431 34.73 -50.98 -7.56
C GLN A 431 33.48 -51.16 -8.43
N LYS A 432 32.37 -51.64 -7.86
CA LYS A 432 31.12 -51.89 -8.59
C LYS A 432 30.34 -50.61 -8.94
N ARG A 433 30.62 -49.48 -8.28
CA ARG A 433 29.90 -48.22 -8.48
C ARG A 433 30.08 -47.69 -9.89
N VAL A 434 28.98 -47.32 -10.54
CA VAL A 434 28.94 -46.65 -11.84
C VAL A 434 28.66 -45.17 -11.63
N ASP A 435 29.55 -44.31 -12.11
CA ASP A 435 29.41 -42.84 -12.01
C ASP A 435 29.21 -42.24 -13.41
N LEU A 436 28.21 -41.37 -13.53
CA LEU A 436 27.83 -40.64 -14.75
C LEU A 436 27.27 -39.29 -14.30
N ASP A 437 28.16 -38.39 -13.89
CA ASP A 437 27.76 -37.19 -13.16
C ASP A 437 28.23 -35.94 -13.92
N PHE A 438 27.30 -35.03 -14.22
CA PHE A 438 27.63 -33.75 -14.86
C PHE A 438 28.40 -32.88 -13.88
N VAL A 439 29.42 -32.19 -14.38
CA VAL A 439 30.20 -31.27 -13.56
C VAL A 439 29.39 -30.00 -13.29
N ASP A 440 29.54 -29.44 -12.10
CA ASP A 440 28.82 -28.22 -11.69
C ASP A 440 29.22 -26.98 -12.50
N THR A 441 30.37 -27.02 -13.20
CA THR A 441 30.90 -25.94 -14.05
C THR A 441 30.26 -25.85 -15.44
N ASN A 442 29.39 -26.80 -15.80
CA ASN A 442 28.70 -26.76 -17.09
C ASN A 442 27.79 -25.54 -17.19
N VAL A 443 27.84 -24.87 -18.34
CA VAL A 443 26.96 -23.75 -18.68
C VAL A 443 25.50 -24.24 -18.72
N ARG A 444 24.59 -23.46 -18.14
CA ARG A 444 23.16 -23.82 -17.98
C ARG A 444 22.23 -23.08 -18.92
N GLU A 445 22.66 -21.93 -19.43
CA GLU A 445 21.91 -21.08 -20.33
C GLU A 445 22.80 -20.73 -21.52
N PHE A 446 22.27 -20.88 -22.72
CA PHE A 446 22.99 -20.66 -23.96
C PHE A 446 22.21 -19.66 -24.82
N ALA A 447 22.91 -18.71 -25.41
CA ALA A 447 22.37 -17.90 -26.50
C ALA A 447 22.15 -18.79 -27.75
N PRO A 448 21.28 -18.39 -28.70
CA PRO A 448 21.02 -19.18 -29.90
C PRO A 448 22.29 -19.50 -30.72
N ALA A 449 23.28 -18.59 -30.69
CA ALA A 449 24.54 -18.72 -31.41
C ALA A 449 25.62 -19.49 -30.65
N ASP A 450 25.45 -19.78 -29.36
CA ASP A 450 26.50 -20.39 -28.55
C ASP A 450 26.74 -21.86 -28.92
N ASP A 451 27.99 -22.27 -28.97
CA ASP A 451 28.36 -23.68 -29.09
C ASP A 451 28.12 -24.41 -27.76
N VAL A 452 27.55 -25.60 -27.83
CA VAL A 452 27.25 -26.41 -26.64
C VAL A 452 28.37 -27.42 -26.41
N SER A 453 29.01 -27.31 -25.25
CA SER A 453 29.94 -28.32 -24.73
C SER A 453 29.60 -28.68 -23.29
N LEU A 454 29.67 -29.97 -22.97
CA LEU A 454 29.34 -30.51 -21.65
C LEU A 454 30.46 -31.41 -21.17
N GLU A 455 30.87 -31.21 -19.93
CA GLU A 455 31.81 -32.07 -19.22
C GLU A 455 31.07 -33.08 -18.33
N LEU A 456 31.51 -34.34 -18.37
CA LEU A 456 30.93 -35.45 -17.61
C LEU A 456 32.04 -36.25 -16.94
N ASP A 457 31.89 -36.53 -15.64
CA ASP A 457 32.73 -37.47 -14.91
C ASP A 457 32.17 -38.90 -15.06
N ILE A 458 33.00 -39.82 -15.56
CA ILE A 458 32.61 -41.19 -15.94
C ILE A 458 33.48 -42.20 -15.18
N LYS A 459 32.86 -43.23 -14.59
CA LYS A 459 33.55 -44.33 -13.89
C LYS A 459 32.83 -45.66 -14.12
N ASN A 460 33.60 -46.72 -14.39
CA ASN A 460 33.09 -48.08 -14.57
C ASN A 460 32.04 -48.18 -15.67
N VAL A 461 32.31 -47.56 -16.82
CA VAL A 461 31.47 -47.57 -18.02
C VAL A 461 32.33 -47.91 -19.23
N GLU A 462 32.21 -49.15 -19.72
CA GLU A 462 32.95 -49.64 -20.89
C GLU A 462 32.40 -49.04 -22.18
N THR A 463 31.07 -48.97 -22.28
CA THR A 463 30.35 -48.42 -23.42
C THR A 463 29.37 -47.35 -22.93
N LEU A 464 29.61 -46.10 -23.32
CA LEU A 464 28.75 -44.97 -23.06
C LEU A 464 27.97 -44.61 -24.32
N ILE A 465 26.65 -44.69 -24.26
CA ILE A 465 25.77 -44.27 -25.34
C ILE A 465 25.27 -42.86 -25.03
N VAL A 466 25.47 -41.93 -25.96
CA VAL A 466 24.99 -40.55 -25.87
C VAL A 466 23.89 -40.35 -26.89
N LYS A 467 22.69 -40.04 -26.42
CA LYS A 467 21.51 -39.80 -27.26
C LYS A 467 21.03 -38.37 -27.09
N VAL A 468 20.82 -37.68 -28.20
CA VAL A 468 20.31 -36.31 -28.23
C VAL A 468 18.89 -36.34 -28.78
N PHE A 469 17.97 -35.77 -28.02
CA PHE A 469 16.56 -35.63 -28.38
C PHE A 469 16.21 -34.15 -28.45
N GLU A 470 15.86 -33.67 -29.64
CA GLU A 470 15.25 -32.36 -29.82
C GLU A 470 13.78 -32.42 -29.43
N LEU A 471 13.38 -31.54 -28.51
CA LEU A 471 12.02 -31.53 -28.01
C LEU A 471 11.17 -30.56 -28.84
N ASN A 472 10.00 -31.03 -29.26
CA ASN A 472 8.94 -30.14 -29.72
C ASN A 472 8.33 -29.43 -28.50
N THR A 473 8.93 -28.30 -28.12
CA THR A 473 8.55 -27.54 -26.93
C THR A 473 7.10 -27.06 -26.98
N LEU A 474 6.61 -26.67 -28.17
CA LEU A 474 5.22 -26.25 -28.36
C LEU A 474 4.24 -27.37 -27.97
N ASN A 475 4.40 -28.56 -28.54
CA ASN A 475 3.51 -29.69 -28.24
C ASN A 475 3.61 -30.10 -26.77
N TYR A 476 4.83 -30.17 -26.21
CA TYR A 476 5.01 -30.50 -24.80
C TYR A 476 4.28 -29.50 -23.88
N TYR A 477 4.42 -28.19 -24.12
CA TYR A 477 3.76 -27.18 -23.29
C TYR A 477 2.24 -27.20 -23.43
N ARG A 478 1.71 -27.51 -24.62
CA ARG A 478 0.27 -27.66 -24.85
C ARG A 478 -0.30 -28.84 -24.07
N ASP A 479 0.41 -29.96 -24.02
CA ASP A 479 -0.06 -31.20 -23.39
C ASP A 479 0.14 -31.21 -21.88
N GLN A 480 1.27 -30.70 -21.39
CA GLN A 480 1.69 -30.82 -19.99
C GLN A 480 1.42 -29.55 -19.15
N ALA A 481 1.18 -28.40 -19.79
CA ALA A 481 0.95 -27.10 -19.14
C ALA A 481 2.00 -26.73 -18.06
N ARG A 482 3.24 -27.19 -18.24
CA ARG A 482 4.41 -26.91 -17.40
C ARG A 482 5.66 -26.80 -18.25
N GLU A 483 6.66 -26.09 -17.76
CA GLU A 483 7.96 -26.00 -18.43
C GLU A 483 8.64 -27.40 -18.50
N VAL A 484 9.38 -27.66 -19.58
CA VAL A 484 10.14 -28.90 -19.77
C VAL A 484 11.20 -28.97 -18.68
N ASN A 485 11.42 -30.14 -18.10
CA ASN A 485 12.54 -30.41 -17.22
C ASN A 485 13.21 -31.74 -17.64
N THR A 486 14.15 -32.25 -16.85
CA THR A 486 14.84 -33.52 -17.14
C THR A 486 13.97 -34.77 -16.90
N ASP A 487 12.75 -34.64 -16.36
CA ASP A 487 11.81 -35.74 -16.09
C ASP A 487 10.99 -36.16 -17.33
N VAL A 488 11.18 -35.49 -18.47
CA VAL A 488 10.44 -35.79 -19.70
C VAL A 488 10.60 -37.26 -20.12
N ASN A 489 9.48 -37.87 -20.48
CA ASN A 489 9.47 -39.24 -20.97
C ASN A 489 10.05 -39.30 -22.40
N LEU A 490 11.09 -40.12 -22.58
CA LEU A 490 11.76 -40.34 -23.86
C LEU A 490 11.37 -41.68 -24.50
N ASP A 491 10.54 -42.48 -23.82
CA ASP A 491 10.14 -43.80 -24.31
C ASP A 491 9.35 -43.66 -25.62
N GLY A 492 9.78 -44.37 -26.66
CA GLY A 492 9.19 -44.32 -27.99
C GLY A 492 9.65 -43.14 -28.86
N LEU A 493 10.52 -42.25 -28.36
CA LEU A 493 11.15 -41.22 -29.19
C LEU A 493 12.42 -41.76 -29.87
N VAL A 494 12.64 -41.36 -31.12
CA VAL A 494 13.87 -41.64 -31.87
C VAL A 494 14.86 -40.50 -31.63
N PRO A 495 16.10 -40.77 -31.21
CA PRO A 495 17.10 -39.72 -31.02
C PRO A 495 17.47 -39.09 -32.36
N ASN A 496 17.61 -37.76 -32.38
CA ASN A 496 18.09 -37.00 -33.54
C ASN A 496 19.55 -37.32 -33.84
N PHE A 497 20.32 -37.60 -32.79
CA PHE A 497 21.72 -37.98 -32.88
C PHE A 497 22.04 -39.02 -31.81
N GLU A 498 22.74 -40.08 -32.20
CA GLU A 498 23.22 -41.12 -31.30
C GLU A 498 24.70 -41.38 -31.60
N ARG A 499 25.52 -41.39 -30.56
CA ARG A 499 26.92 -41.83 -30.66
C ARG A 499 27.29 -42.74 -29.50
N THR A 500 28.13 -43.71 -29.80
CA THR A 500 28.67 -44.64 -28.82
C THR A 500 30.15 -44.33 -28.60
N VAL A 501 30.52 -44.13 -27.34
CA VAL A 501 31.88 -43.85 -26.92
C VAL A 501 32.35 -45.02 -26.07
N LYS A 502 33.34 -45.76 -26.57
CA LYS A 502 34.01 -46.81 -25.80
C LYS A 502 35.06 -46.20 -24.88
N SER A 503 35.28 -46.84 -23.73
CA SER A 503 36.29 -46.42 -22.76
C SER A 503 37.03 -47.65 -22.23
N ASP A 504 38.33 -47.69 -22.47
CA ASP A 504 39.21 -48.76 -21.97
C ASP A 504 39.79 -48.44 -20.58
N GLU A 505 39.17 -47.49 -19.87
CA GLU A 505 39.62 -47.03 -18.56
C GLU A 505 39.32 -48.08 -17.49
N PRO A 506 40.23 -48.32 -16.52
CA PRO A 506 39.99 -49.28 -15.46
C PRO A 506 38.68 -49.01 -14.69
N PRO A 507 37.92 -50.04 -14.25
CA PRO A 507 36.66 -49.87 -13.52
C PRO A 507 36.72 -48.96 -12.28
N GLN A 508 37.91 -48.86 -11.67
CA GLN A 508 38.12 -48.01 -10.50
C GLN A 508 38.39 -46.55 -10.86
N ARG A 509 38.82 -46.24 -12.09
CA ARG A 509 39.23 -44.89 -12.49
C ARG A 509 38.02 -44.03 -12.89
N LYS A 510 37.98 -42.80 -12.38
CA LYS A 510 37.04 -41.75 -12.77
C LYS A 510 37.75 -40.82 -13.75
N VAL A 511 37.21 -40.69 -14.96
CA VAL A 511 37.76 -39.84 -16.01
C VAL A 511 36.75 -38.75 -16.38
N ARG A 512 37.27 -37.54 -16.61
CA ARG A 512 36.48 -36.43 -17.14
C ARG A 512 36.59 -36.42 -18.65
N LYS A 513 35.45 -36.39 -19.35
CA LYS A 513 35.40 -36.22 -20.80
C LYS A 513 34.53 -35.02 -21.17
N THR A 514 34.97 -34.27 -22.17
CA THR A 514 34.23 -33.15 -22.76
C THR A 514 33.52 -33.64 -24.02
N PHE A 515 32.25 -33.31 -24.12
CA PHE A 515 31.38 -33.68 -25.25
C PHE A 515 30.90 -32.40 -25.93
N ALA A 516 31.32 -32.19 -27.16
CA ALA A 516 30.80 -31.12 -28.02
C ALA A 516 29.54 -31.61 -28.76
N PHE A 517 28.62 -30.67 -28.97
CA PHE A 517 27.32 -30.88 -29.61
C PHE A 517 27.05 -29.78 -30.69
N PRO A 518 27.86 -29.71 -31.76
CA PRO A 518 27.68 -28.73 -32.85
C PRO A 518 26.35 -28.88 -33.61
N GLU A 519 25.66 -30.00 -33.44
CA GLU A 519 24.33 -30.28 -33.98
C GLU A 519 23.21 -29.45 -33.31
N LEU A 520 23.45 -28.86 -32.13
CA LEU A 520 22.48 -28.03 -31.41
C LEU A 520 22.53 -26.58 -31.93
N LYS A 521 21.83 -26.30 -33.03
CA LYS A 521 21.84 -24.98 -33.70
C LYS A 521 20.56 -24.19 -33.45
N GLY A 522 20.69 -22.87 -33.31
CA GLY A 522 19.56 -21.95 -33.18
C GLY A 522 18.83 -22.04 -31.85
N ARG A 523 17.56 -21.61 -31.83
CA ARG A 523 16.69 -21.64 -30.65
C ARG A 523 16.05 -23.02 -30.51
N GLY A 524 16.04 -23.58 -29.30
CA GLY A 524 15.46 -24.90 -29.07
C GLY A 524 15.70 -25.43 -27.66
N ALA A 525 15.18 -26.64 -27.40
CA ALA A 525 15.43 -27.40 -26.19
C ALA A 525 15.76 -28.84 -26.53
N TRP A 526 16.84 -29.35 -25.95
CA TRP A 526 17.34 -30.70 -26.19
C TRP A 526 17.56 -31.43 -24.88
N VAL A 527 17.16 -32.69 -24.85
CA VAL A 527 17.56 -33.61 -23.76
C VAL A 527 18.68 -34.48 -24.28
N ILE A 528 19.77 -34.51 -23.52
CA ILE A 528 20.92 -35.35 -23.81
C ILE A 528 20.97 -36.41 -22.72
N ASP A 529 20.81 -37.68 -23.11
CA ASP A 529 20.83 -38.84 -22.24
C ASP A 529 22.16 -39.59 -22.40
N PHE A 530 22.91 -39.70 -21.30
CA PHE A 530 24.16 -40.45 -21.20
C PHE A 530 23.89 -41.75 -20.47
N ILE A 531 24.00 -42.87 -21.18
CA ILE A 531 23.60 -44.20 -20.70
C ILE A 531 24.80 -45.14 -20.70
N GLY A 532 25.08 -45.79 -19.58
CA GLY A 532 26.18 -46.74 -19.47
C GLY A 532 26.06 -47.65 -18.26
N ASN A 533 26.31 -48.96 -18.45
CA ASN A 533 26.36 -49.98 -17.39
C ASN A 533 25.18 -49.92 -16.38
N GLY A 534 23.95 -49.70 -16.89
CA GLY A 534 22.73 -49.67 -16.10
C GLY A 534 22.43 -48.35 -15.37
N LYS A 535 23.26 -47.30 -15.56
CA LYS A 535 22.99 -45.93 -15.09
C LYS A 535 22.70 -45.01 -16.28
N SER A 536 21.78 -44.06 -16.09
CA SER A 536 21.47 -42.98 -17.04
C SER A 536 21.63 -41.64 -16.33
N SER A 537 22.15 -40.65 -17.05
CA SER A 537 22.29 -39.27 -16.58
C SER A 537 21.84 -38.33 -17.69
N ARG A 538 20.88 -37.46 -17.36
CA ARG A 538 20.21 -36.58 -18.33
C ARG A 538 20.47 -35.12 -18.04
N VAL A 539 20.64 -34.34 -19.09
CA VAL A 539 20.69 -32.89 -19.03
C VAL A 539 19.75 -32.28 -20.06
N LEU A 540 19.15 -31.15 -19.68
CA LEU A 540 18.33 -30.33 -20.55
C LEU A 540 19.14 -29.10 -20.97
N VAL A 541 19.43 -28.99 -22.26
CA VAL A 541 20.07 -27.83 -22.86
C VAL A 541 18.98 -26.95 -23.48
N ARG A 542 18.97 -25.66 -23.14
CA ARG A 542 18.06 -24.67 -23.74
C ARG A 542 18.88 -23.56 -24.40
N LYS A 543 18.53 -23.25 -25.65
CA LYS A 543 19.12 -22.14 -26.41
C LYS A 543 18.05 -21.10 -26.73
N GLY A 544 18.27 -19.87 -26.27
CA GLY A 544 17.34 -18.75 -26.40
C GLY A 544 16.11 -18.84 -25.50
N LYS A 545 15.38 -17.73 -25.35
CA LYS A 545 14.14 -17.66 -24.56
C LYS A 545 13.27 -16.49 -25.01
N LEU A 546 12.01 -16.76 -25.32
CA LEU A 546 11.03 -15.71 -25.56
C LEU A 546 10.53 -15.17 -24.23
N ARG A 547 10.33 -13.86 -24.17
CA ARG A 547 9.76 -13.15 -23.03
C ARG A 547 8.58 -12.31 -23.48
N GLN A 548 7.76 -11.87 -22.54
CA GLN A 548 6.62 -10.99 -22.85
C GLN A 548 6.63 -9.72 -22.01
N LEU A 549 6.09 -8.65 -22.57
CA LEU A 549 5.62 -7.46 -21.86
C LEU A 549 4.10 -7.46 -21.97
N VAL A 550 3.40 -7.44 -20.85
CA VAL A 550 1.95 -7.32 -20.81
C VAL A 550 1.55 -6.00 -20.17
N ARG A 551 0.60 -5.32 -20.79
CA ARG A 551 -0.14 -4.21 -20.18
C ARG A 551 -1.63 -4.44 -20.33
N THR A 552 -2.40 -3.91 -19.40
CA THR A 552 -3.85 -3.86 -19.53
C THR A 552 -4.23 -2.76 -20.53
N GLY A 553 -5.16 -3.06 -21.42
CA GLY A 553 -5.76 -2.15 -22.38
C GLY A 553 -7.29 -2.15 -22.26
N PRO A 554 -7.99 -1.36 -23.10
CA PRO A 554 -9.44 -1.15 -22.95
C PRO A 554 -10.30 -2.41 -23.08
N ALA A 555 -9.85 -3.41 -23.85
CA ALA A 555 -10.61 -4.62 -24.16
C ALA A 555 -9.92 -5.92 -23.70
N GLY A 556 -8.83 -5.83 -22.93
CA GLY A 556 -8.05 -6.98 -22.49
C GLY A 556 -6.58 -6.64 -22.30
N HIS A 557 -5.73 -7.63 -22.49
CA HIS A 557 -4.28 -7.56 -22.29
C HIS A 557 -3.60 -7.35 -23.64
N VAL A 558 -2.59 -6.50 -23.67
CA VAL A 558 -1.76 -6.23 -24.85
C VAL A 558 -0.36 -6.75 -24.57
N PHE A 559 0.04 -7.75 -25.34
CA PHE A 559 1.34 -8.39 -25.22
C PHE A 559 2.29 -7.92 -26.32
N THR A 560 3.54 -7.67 -25.94
CA THR A 560 4.69 -7.54 -26.85
C THR A 560 5.65 -8.69 -26.57
N ILE A 561 6.01 -9.45 -27.60
CA ILE A 561 6.97 -10.56 -27.47
C ILE A 561 8.39 -10.06 -27.73
N LEU A 562 9.31 -10.50 -26.87
CA LEU A 562 10.71 -10.12 -26.90
C LEU A 562 11.61 -11.36 -27.00
N ASP A 563 12.79 -11.18 -27.59
CA ASP A 563 13.88 -12.16 -27.55
C ASP A 563 14.64 -12.13 -26.20
N GLU A 564 15.65 -13.00 -26.10
CA GLU A 564 16.60 -13.08 -24.99
C GLU A 564 17.34 -11.76 -24.69
N ASP A 565 17.57 -10.92 -25.68
CA ASP A 565 18.26 -9.61 -25.57
C ASP A 565 17.29 -8.44 -25.29
N GLY A 566 15.99 -8.73 -25.19
CA GLY A 566 14.94 -7.73 -25.00
C GLY A 566 14.59 -6.94 -26.27
N GLY A 567 15.05 -7.40 -27.44
CA GLY A 567 14.62 -6.96 -28.75
C GLY A 567 13.21 -7.44 -29.05
N ARG A 568 12.43 -6.60 -29.72
CA ARG A 568 11.07 -6.94 -30.12
C ARG A 568 11.09 -7.93 -31.28
N ILE A 569 10.26 -8.96 -31.20
CA ILE A 569 10.07 -9.94 -32.27
C ILE A 569 8.72 -9.70 -32.98
N ALA A 570 8.75 -9.66 -34.30
CA ALA A 570 7.57 -9.60 -35.17
C ALA A 570 7.00 -11.01 -35.44
N GLY A 571 5.71 -11.11 -35.76
CA GLY A 571 5.10 -12.38 -36.19
C GLY A 571 4.94 -13.47 -35.10
N ALA A 572 5.12 -13.14 -33.82
CA ALA A 572 4.91 -14.08 -32.73
C ALA A 572 3.42 -14.35 -32.44
N SER A 573 3.13 -15.47 -31.76
CA SER A 573 1.80 -15.82 -31.26
C SER A 573 1.82 -16.27 -29.80
N ILE A 574 0.66 -16.26 -29.14
CA ILE A 574 0.46 -16.78 -27.78
C ILE A 574 -0.62 -17.85 -27.81
N TRP A 575 -0.33 -19.01 -27.25
CA TRP A 575 -1.35 -20.00 -26.91
C TRP A 575 -1.83 -19.83 -25.48
N LEU A 576 -3.14 -19.76 -25.30
CA LEU A 576 -3.82 -19.68 -24.00
C LEU A 576 -5.11 -20.49 -24.04
N GLY A 577 -5.26 -21.43 -23.11
CA GLY A 577 -6.49 -22.23 -22.98
C GLY A 577 -6.88 -22.99 -24.25
N GLY A 578 -5.89 -23.48 -25.01
CA GLY A 578 -6.11 -24.20 -26.27
C GLY A 578 -6.40 -23.34 -27.50
N ARG A 579 -6.38 -21.99 -27.36
CA ARG A 579 -6.56 -21.05 -28.46
C ARG A 579 -5.27 -20.29 -28.75
N GLU A 580 -4.97 -20.12 -30.03
CA GLU A 580 -3.88 -19.27 -30.51
C GLU A 580 -4.35 -17.83 -30.72
N TYR A 581 -3.53 -16.88 -30.28
CA TYR A 581 -3.68 -15.44 -30.48
C TYR A 581 -2.45 -14.94 -31.24
N THR A 582 -2.66 -14.43 -32.45
CA THR A 582 -1.58 -13.95 -33.32
C THR A 582 -1.35 -12.45 -33.18
N ALA A 583 -0.15 -11.99 -33.57
CA ALA A 583 0.18 -10.57 -33.57
C ALA A 583 -0.71 -9.79 -34.55
N GLY A 584 -1.27 -8.68 -34.07
CA GLY A 584 -2.02 -7.71 -34.85
C GLY A 584 -1.16 -6.52 -35.29
N LYS A 585 -1.76 -5.33 -35.31
CA LYS A 585 -1.05 -4.08 -35.66
C LYS A 585 0.11 -3.82 -34.71
N ASN A 586 1.20 -3.27 -35.26
CA ASN A 586 2.44 -3.01 -34.55
C ASN A 586 2.90 -4.23 -33.76
N ASP A 587 2.86 -5.45 -34.29
CA ASP A 587 3.36 -6.69 -33.65
C ASP A 587 2.94 -6.90 -32.18
N THR A 588 1.70 -6.54 -31.83
CA THR A 588 1.13 -6.75 -30.49
C THR A 588 0.02 -7.78 -30.51
N ILE A 589 -0.08 -8.59 -29.45
CA ILE A 589 -1.07 -9.66 -29.33
C ILE A 589 -2.12 -9.24 -28.31
N HIS A 590 -3.40 -9.28 -28.69
CA HIS A 590 -4.52 -8.90 -27.83
C HIS A 590 -5.22 -10.14 -27.27
N ILE A 591 -5.27 -10.26 -25.95
CA ILE A 591 -6.01 -11.32 -25.26
C ILE A 591 -7.14 -10.70 -24.43
N PRO A 592 -8.42 -11.05 -24.66
CA PRO A 592 -9.54 -10.44 -23.96
C PRO A 592 -9.53 -10.72 -22.46
N PHE A 593 -10.29 -9.95 -21.68
CA PHE A 593 -10.49 -10.22 -20.26
C PHE A 593 -11.17 -11.57 -20.00
N SER A 594 -10.92 -12.13 -18.82
CA SER A 594 -11.49 -13.41 -18.38
C SER A 594 -12.67 -13.22 -17.43
N THR A 595 -13.64 -14.13 -17.50
CA THR A 595 -14.66 -14.28 -16.44
C THR A 595 -14.17 -15.14 -15.26
N ALA A 596 -13.00 -15.76 -15.39
CA ALA A 596 -12.30 -16.54 -14.36
C ALA A 596 -10.86 -16.01 -14.18
N PRO A 597 -10.69 -14.86 -13.48
CA PRO A 597 -9.38 -14.23 -13.33
C PRO A 597 -8.42 -15.08 -12.47
N GLY A 598 -7.14 -15.05 -12.81
CA GLY A 598 -6.11 -15.81 -12.07
C GLY A 598 -4.83 -16.04 -12.87
N PRO A 599 -3.80 -16.65 -12.27
CA PRO A 599 -2.56 -16.99 -12.96
C PRO A 599 -2.77 -18.08 -14.01
N GLN A 600 -2.64 -17.74 -15.30
CA GLN A 600 -2.84 -18.65 -16.42
C GLN A 600 -1.51 -19.02 -17.09
N PRO A 601 -1.30 -20.28 -17.49
CA PRO A 601 -0.17 -20.66 -18.35
C PRO A 601 -0.36 -20.08 -19.75
N ILE A 602 0.73 -19.60 -20.32
CA ILE A 602 0.82 -19.14 -21.71
C ILE A 602 2.02 -19.75 -22.38
N ILE A 603 1.91 -19.94 -23.69
CA ILE A 603 3.01 -20.43 -24.53
C ILE A 603 3.28 -19.36 -25.57
N LEU A 604 4.47 -18.76 -25.50
CA LEU A 604 4.96 -17.79 -26.46
C LEU A 604 5.57 -18.56 -27.63
N VAL A 605 5.19 -18.25 -28.87
CA VAL A 605 5.62 -18.99 -30.05
C VAL A 605 6.16 -18.03 -31.11
N HIS A 606 7.30 -18.38 -31.70
CA HIS A 606 7.87 -17.69 -32.85
C HIS A 606 8.75 -18.66 -33.65
N ASP A 607 8.53 -18.76 -34.97
CA ASP A 607 9.29 -19.61 -35.89
C ASP A 607 9.51 -21.05 -35.38
N GLY A 608 8.46 -21.69 -34.87
CA GLY A 608 8.51 -23.07 -34.37
C GLY A 608 9.15 -23.25 -32.98
N PHE A 609 9.80 -22.21 -32.43
CA PHE A 609 10.30 -22.19 -31.06
C PHE A 609 9.23 -21.70 -30.10
N ALA A 610 9.12 -22.36 -28.95
CA ALA A 610 8.18 -21.98 -27.89
C ALA A 610 8.87 -21.77 -26.54
N SER A 611 8.36 -20.80 -25.76
CA SER A 611 8.71 -20.61 -24.35
C SER A 611 7.44 -20.65 -23.50
N PHE A 612 7.55 -21.29 -22.34
CA PHE A 612 6.46 -21.38 -21.36
C PHE A 612 6.57 -20.21 -20.38
N ASP A 613 5.45 -19.55 -20.11
CA ASP A 613 5.36 -18.49 -19.11
C ASP A 613 3.99 -18.53 -18.41
N ARG A 614 3.80 -17.71 -17.38
CA ARG A 614 2.51 -17.51 -16.73
C ARG A 614 2.24 -16.02 -16.60
N PHE A 615 1.00 -15.62 -16.80
CA PHE A 615 0.58 -14.24 -16.55
C PHE A 615 -0.69 -14.20 -15.70
N GLN A 616 -0.90 -13.07 -15.04
CA GLN A 616 -2.14 -12.82 -14.31
C GLN A 616 -3.23 -12.41 -15.32
N HIS A 617 -4.18 -13.31 -15.59
CA HIS A 617 -5.32 -13.02 -16.46
C HIS A 617 -6.37 -12.24 -15.66
N GLU A 618 -6.58 -10.98 -16.02
CA GLU A 618 -7.52 -10.10 -15.32
C GLU A 618 -8.97 -10.27 -15.79
N SER A 619 -9.91 -9.88 -14.93
CA SER A 619 -11.33 -9.73 -15.27
C SER A 619 -11.63 -8.30 -15.70
N GLU A 620 -12.75 -8.05 -16.39
CA GLU A 620 -13.10 -6.69 -16.83
C GLU A 620 -13.88 -5.92 -15.75
N ASN A 621 -13.18 -5.16 -14.91
CA ASN A 621 -13.80 -4.38 -13.84
C ASN A 621 -13.67 -2.87 -14.10
N TYR A 622 -14.78 -2.26 -14.51
CA TYR A 622 -14.86 -0.80 -14.65
C TYR A 622 -15.02 -0.11 -13.29
N SER A 623 -14.28 0.97 -13.10
CA SER A 623 -14.44 1.93 -12.02
C SER A 623 -14.67 3.31 -12.61
N PHE A 624 -15.78 3.94 -12.24
CA PHE A 624 -16.19 5.27 -12.69
C PHE A 624 -16.19 6.23 -11.50
N GLY A 625 -15.46 7.33 -11.64
CA GLY A 625 -15.41 8.39 -10.66
C GLY A 625 -15.56 9.75 -11.33
N ALA A 626 -15.91 10.76 -10.55
CA ALA A 626 -15.82 12.13 -10.99
C ALA A 626 -15.46 13.06 -9.82
N GLY A 627 -14.60 14.03 -10.10
CA GLY A 627 -14.47 15.22 -9.28
C GLY A 627 -15.64 16.14 -9.58
N ILE A 628 -16.56 16.32 -8.63
CA ILE A 628 -17.72 17.20 -8.79
C ILE A 628 -17.58 18.37 -7.82
N LEU A 629 -17.60 19.59 -8.36
CA LEU A 629 -17.44 20.82 -7.59
C LEU A 629 -18.52 21.84 -7.97
N VAL A 630 -19.13 22.44 -6.97
CA VAL A 630 -19.90 23.68 -7.11
C VAL A 630 -19.32 24.71 -6.15
N ASP A 631 -19.25 25.97 -6.56
CA ASP A 631 -18.86 27.04 -5.66
C ASP A 631 -20.00 27.37 -4.69
N ARG A 632 -19.69 27.47 -3.39
CA ARG A 632 -20.68 27.78 -2.35
C ARG A 632 -21.24 29.18 -2.53
N GLU A 633 -20.41 30.16 -2.84
CA GLU A 633 -20.82 31.57 -2.93
C GLU A 633 -21.74 31.83 -4.13
N SER A 634 -21.69 30.94 -5.13
CA SER A 634 -22.58 30.95 -6.30
C SER A 634 -23.97 30.33 -6.06
N LEU A 635 -24.20 29.62 -4.94
CA LEU A 635 -25.48 28.96 -4.62
C LEU A 635 -26.51 29.94 -4.04
N LEU A 636 -26.78 31.02 -4.76
CA LEU A 636 -27.72 32.08 -4.38
C LEU A 636 -29.14 31.77 -4.86
N ASP A 637 -30.14 32.05 -4.03
CA ASP A 637 -31.56 31.81 -4.31
C ASP A 637 -31.97 32.33 -5.70
N ARG A 638 -32.58 31.45 -6.52
CA ARG A 638 -33.06 31.69 -7.89
C ARG A 638 -32.00 32.10 -8.91
N ARG A 639 -30.74 32.23 -8.52
CA ARG A 639 -29.64 32.55 -9.44
C ARG A 639 -29.14 31.30 -10.17
N LYS A 640 -28.39 31.52 -11.24
CA LYS A 640 -27.69 30.47 -11.97
C LYS A 640 -26.38 30.15 -11.28
N ALA A 641 -26.08 28.87 -11.15
CA ALA A 641 -24.81 28.36 -10.64
C ALA A 641 -24.26 27.32 -11.63
N ARG A 642 -22.94 27.09 -11.57
CA ARG A 642 -22.25 26.12 -12.42
C ARG A 642 -21.70 24.99 -11.57
N VAL A 643 -21.95 23.76 -11.99
CA VAL A 643 -21.25 22.58 -11.48
C VAL A 643 -20.16 22.19 -12.47
N VAL A 644 -18.95 21.95 -11.95
CA VAL A 644 -17.78 21.49 -12.70
C VAL A 644 -17.60 20.01 -12.42
N ILE A 645 -17.46 19.21 -13.48
CA ILE A 645 -17.40 17.75 -13.44
C ILE A 645 -16.13 17.31 -14.17
N ARG A 646 -15.20 16.70 -13.43
CA ARG A 646 -14.01 16.05 -13.98
C ARG A 646 -14.22 14.54 -13.95
N PRO A 647 -14.57 13.89 -15.07
CA PRO A 647 -14.82 12.46 -15.08
C PRO A 647 -13.52 11.63 -15.06
N SER A 648 -13.64 10.37 -14.68
CA SER A 648 -12.57 9.38 -14.73
C SER A 648 -13.17 8.00 -14.92
N LEU A 649 -12.69 7.29 -15.92
CA LEU A 649 -13.05 5.90 -16.16
C LEU A 649 -11.77 5.06 -16.19
N SER A 650 -11.81 3.91 -15.53
CA SER A 650 -10.72 2.95 -15.57
C SER A 650 -11.26 1.52 -15.66
N VAL A 651 -10.48 0.62 -16.27
CA VAL A 651 -10.68 -0.82 -16.23
C VAL A 651 -9.48 -1.44 -15.53
N ASN A 652 -9.71 -2.14 -14.41
CA ASN A 652 -8.65 -2.69 -13.55
C ASN A 652 -7.58 -1.66 -13.14
N GLY A 653 -7.98 -0.39 -12.95
CA GLY A 653 -7.07 0.70 -12.62
C GLY A 653 -6.33 1.30 -13.82
N THR A 654 -6.44 0.74 -15.03
CA THR A 654 -5.94 1.36 -16.25
C THR A 654 -6.94 2.38 -16.77
N PRO A 655 -6.55 3.65 -17.00
CA PRO A 655 -7.44 4.67 -17.52
C PRO A 655 -7.93 4.31 -18.92
N VAL A 656 -9.21 4.46 -19.16
CA VAL A 656 -9.84 4.28 -20.47
C VAL A 656 -10.65 5.52 -20.79
N SER A 657 -10.82 5.82 -22.08
CA SER A 657 -11.53 7.03 -22.50
C SER A 657 -12.97 7.02 -21.99
N VAL A 658 -13.44 8.16 -21.50
CA VAL A 658 -14.84 8.34 -21.13
C VAL A 658 -15.80 8.31 -22.33
N SER A 659 -15.28 8.33 -23.56
CA SER A 659 -16.08 8.25 -24.79
C SER A 659 -16.79 6.91 -24.97
N VAL A 660 -16.38 5.86 -24.25
CA VAL A 660 -17.03 4.53 -24.28
C VAL A 660 -18.29 4.49 -23.41
N LEU A 661 -18.59 5.57 -22.68
CA LEU A 661 -19.77 5.68 -21.84
C LEU A 661 -20.99 6.05 -22.69
N GLU A 662 -22.05 5.27 -22.52
CA GLU A 662 -23.36 5.48 -23.13
C GLU A 662 -24.35 5.99 -22.06
N ASP A 663 -25.48 6.57 -22.49
CA ASP A 663 -26.55 7.02 -21.60
C ASP A 663 -26.08 7.91 -20.44
N VAL A 664 -25.17 8.85 -20.71
CA VAL A 664 -24.64 9.77 -19.67
C VAL A 664 -25.72 10.75 -19.22
N ARG A 665 -26.04 10.74 -17.93
CA ARG A 665 -27.03 11.63 -17.30
C ARG A 665 -26.53 12.22 -15.99
N LEU A 666 -26.86 13.49 -15.77
CA LEU A 666 -26.65 14.18 -14.51
C LEU A 666 -27.99 14.34 -13.78
N ARG A 667 -28.08 13.74 -12.61
CA ARG A 667 -29.20 13.90 -11.68
C ARG A 667 -28.84 14.95 -10.63
N ILE A 668 -29.63 16.01 -10.55
CA ILE A 668 -29.52 17.09 -9.57
C ILE A 668 -30.66 16.93 -8.58
N THR A 669 -30.34 16.65 -7.32
CA THR A 669 -31.32 16.54 -6.24
C THR A 669 -31.12 17.70 -5.28
N SER A 670 -32.13 18.55 -5.14
CA SER A 670 -32.14 19.67 -4.20
C SER A 670 -33.13 19.41 -3.08
N THR A 671 -32.76 19.71 -1.85
CA THR A 671 -33.64 19.68 -0.69
C THR A 671 -33.74 21.09 -0.12
N ASN A 672 -34.96 21.54 0.15
CA ASN A 672 -35.20 22.85 0.74
C ASN A 672 -35.17 22.80 2.28
N HIS A 673 -35.35 23.94 2.95
CA HIS A 673 -35.40 24.01 4.42
C HIS A 673 -36.60 23.29 5.05
N ASP A 674 -37.65 23.01 4.28
CA ASP A 674 -38.85 22.30 4.74
C ASP A 674 -38.71 20.77 4.58
N GLY A 675 -37.54 20.29 4.14
CA GLY A 675 -37.26 18.87 3.89
C GLY A 675 -37.82 18.33 2.57
N VAL A 676 -38.46 19.19 1.77
CA VAL A 676 -38.99 18.82 0.46
C VAL A 676 -37.84 18.69 -0.52
N SER A 677 -37.75 17.52 -1.15
CA SER A 677 -36.72 17.22 -2.14
C SER A 677 -37.32 17.23 -3.55
N SER A 678 -36.59 17.82 -4.48
CA SER A 678 -36.90 17.83 -5.90
C SER A 678 -35.69 17.32 -6.68
N THR A 679 -35.96 16.54 -7.73
CA THR A 679 -34.93 15.95 -8.57
C THR A 679 -35.16 16.38 -10.01
N ARG A 680 -34.08 16.79 -10.67
CA ARG A 680 -34.03 17.06 -12.10
C ARG A 680 -32.98 16.15 -12.72
N GLU A 681 -33.36 15.46 -13.79
CA GLU A 681 -32.43 14.64 -14.58
C GLU A 681 -32.14 15.37 -15.90
N VAL A 682 -30.86 15.43 -16.25
CA VAL A 682 -30.36 16.07 -17.46
C VAL A 682 -29.57 15.01 -18.23
N GLY A 683 -30.05 14.62 -19.41
CA GLY A 683 -29.32 13.73 -20.32
C GLY A 683 -28.36 14.50 -21.23
N GLY A 684 -27.49 13.77 -21.93
CA GLY A 684 -26.61 14.35 -22.95
C GLY A 684 -25.49 15.22 -22.40
N ILE A 685 -24.99 14.90 -21.20
CA ILE A 685 -23.81 15.57 -20.65
C ILE A 685 -22.58 15.08 -21.41
N GLU A 686 -21.94 15.97 -22.16
CA GLU A 686 -20.69 15.67 -22.86
C GLU A 686 -19.54 15.54 -21.86
N LEU A 687 -18.91 14.37 -21.82
CA LEU A 687 -17.71 14.09 -21.05
C LEU A 687 -16.48 14.13 -21.96
N SER A 688 -15.35 14.60 -21.42
CA SER A 688 -14.08 14.66 -22.15
C SER A 688 -12.95 14.13 -21.28
N ASP A 689 -11.97 13.49 -21.91
CA ASP A 689 -10.71 13.12 -21.27
C ASP A 689 -9.77 14.34 -21.08
N ALA A 690 -10.00 15.43 -21.83
CA ALA A 690 -9.09 16.57 -21.92
C ALA A 690 -9.63 17.87 -21.27
N ALA A 691 -10.89 17.87 -20.80
CA ALA A 691 -11.51 19.04 -20.19
C ALA A 691 -12.62 18.63 -19.22
N GLU A 692 -12.86 19.46 -18.21
CA GLU A 692 -14.01 19.32 -17.31
C GLU A 692 -15.31 19.74 -18.00
N SER A 693 -16.37 18.97 -17.76
CA SER A 693 -17.73 19.30 -18.19
C SER A 693 -18.32 20.33 -17.23
N ILE A 694 -18.96 21.37 -17.79
CA ILE A 694 -19.62 22.42 -17.00
C ILE A 694 -21.12 22.39 -17.30
N HIS A 695 -21.93 22.26 -16.26
CA HIS A 695 -23.38 22.35 -16.38
C HIS A 695 -23.93 23.52 -15.55
N GLU A 696 -24.72 24.37 -16.19
CA GLU A 696 -25.43 25.47 -15.54
C GLU A 696 -26.82 25.03 -15.09
N PHE A 697 -27.17 25.33 -13.84
CA PHE A 697 -28.48 25.04 -13.28
C PHE A 697 -29.00 26.25 -12.49
N GLN A 698 -30.32 26.33 -12.33
CA GLN A 698 -30.94 27.33 -11.47
C GLN A 698 -31.02 26.81 -10.04
N VAL A 699 -30.52 27.61 -9.10
CA VAL A 699 -30.55 27.30 -7.66
C VAL A 699 -31.99 27.43 -7.15
N PRO A 700 -32.59 26.35 -6.61
CA PRO A 700 -33.95 26.42 -6.06
C PRO A 700 -34.02 27.33 -4.83
N PRO A 701 -35.21 27.91 -4.54
CA PRO A 701 -35.38 28.74 -3.37
C PRO A 701 -35.22 27.95 -2.09
N ARG A 702 -34.74 28.62 -1.03
CA ARG A 702 -34.59 28.04 0.31
C ARG A 702 -33.78 26.73 0.31
N LEU A 703 -32.73 26.66 -0.53
CA LEU A 703 -31.87 25.50 -0.66
C LEU A 703 -31.12 25.21 0.65
N SER A 704 -31.25 23.99 1.18
CA SER A 704 -30.51 23.50 2.34
C SER A 704 -29.45 22.45 1.96
N GLN A 705 -29.70 21.68 0.90
CA GLN A 705 -28.78 20.68 0.40
C GLN A 705 -28.93 20.53 -1.11
N ILE A 706 -27.83 20.29 -1.82
CA ILE A 706 -27.81 19.93 -3.23
C ILE A 706 -26.88 18.75 -3.48
N GLY A 707 -27.36 17.77 -4.23
CA GLY A 707 -26.63 16.58 -4.65
C GLY A 707 -26.57 16.46 -6.16
N PHE A 708 -25.43 16.01 -6.66
CA PHE A 708 -25.18 15.73 -8.07
C PHE A 708 -24.80 14.26 -8.19
N SER A 709 -25.51 13.50 -9.02
CA SER A 709 -25.16 12.13 -9.37
C SER A 709 -24.99 12.02 -10.88
N LEU A 710 -23.80 11.63 -11.30
CA LEU A 710 -23.47 11.34 -12.70
C LEU A 710 -23.62 9.83 -12.91
N THR A 711 -24.50 9.44 -13.82
CA THR A 711 -24.77 8.05 -14.17
C THR A 711 -24.45 7.81 -15.64
N ALA A 712 -23.92 6.63 -15.96
CA ALA A 712 -23.61 6.22 -17.32
C ALA A 712 -23.68 4.69 -17.45
N ARG A 713 -23.62 4.19 -18.68
CA ARG A 713 -23.51 2.76 -18.98
C ARG A 713 -22.23 2.48 -19.74
N VAL A 714 -21.67 1.30 -19.55
CA VAL A 714 -20.57 0.78 -20.39
C VAL A 714 -20.91 -0.62 -20.86
N LYS A 715 -20.52 -0.96 -22.09
CA LYS A 715 -20.66 -2.33 -22.60
C LYS A 715 -19.53 -3.20 -22.04
N ASN A 716 -19.85 -4.08 -21.09
CA ASN A 716 -18.89 -5.03 -20.56
C ASN A 716 -18.72 -6.18 -21.56
N LEU A 717 -17.54 -6.26 -22.18
CA LEU A 717 -17.27 -7.18 -23.29
C LEU A 717 -17.17 -8.64 -22.83
N SER A 718 -16.49 -8.89 -21.71
CA SER A 718 -16.28 -10.22 -21.13
C SER A 718 -17.57 -10.86 -20.63
N ARG A 719 -18.53 -10.06 -20.14
CA ARG A 719 -19.85 -10.53 -19.70
C ARG A 719 -20.93 -10.44 -20.78
N GLY A 720 -20.65 -9.78 -21.90
CA GLY A 720 -21.60 -9.58 -23.00
C GLY A 720 -22.86 -8.79 -22.62
N LYS A 721 -22.80 -7.93 -21.58
CA LYS A 721 -23.96 -7.16 -21.11
C LYS A 721 -23.58 -5.73 -20.68
N PRO A 722 -24.51 -4.75 -20.77
CA PRO A 722 -24.29 -3.43 -20.21
C PRO A 722 -24.06 -3.48 -18.69
N GLN A 723 -23.23 -2.56 -18.21
CA GLN A 723 -22.97 -2.32 -16.80
C GLN A 723 -23.31 -0.87 -16.49
N ASP A 724 -24.25 -0.64 -15.57
CA ASP A 724 -24.55 0.69 -15.05
C ASP A 724 -23.43 1.15 -14.10
N LEU A 725 -23.02 2.40 -14.26
CA LEU A 725 -21.98 3.07 -13.49
C LEU A 725 -22.55 4.37 -12.92
N SER A 726 -22.17 4.71 -11.70
CA SER A 726 -22.60 5.96 -11.08
C SER A 726 -21.57 6.51 -10.11
N THR A 727 -21.57 7.83 -9.97
CA THR A 727 -20.81 8.55 -8.97
C THR A 727 -21.63 9.74 -8.48
N SER A 728 -21.39 10.21 -7.25
CA SER A 728 -22.20 11.29 -6.69
C SER A 728 -21.47 12.13 -5.66
N GLN A 729 -21.87 13.39 -5.54
CA GLN A 729 -21.38 14.33 -4.55
C GLN A 729 -22.52 15.21 -4.05
N ALA A 730 -22.60 15.43 -2.74
CA ALA A 730 -23.58 16.31 -2.12
C ALA A 730 -22.93 17.44 -1.30
N PHE A 731 -23.67 18.54 -1.17
CA PHE A 731 -23.25 19.79 -0.54
C PHE A 731 -24.38 20.32 0.35
N VAL A 732 -24.05 20.67 1.58
CA VAL A 732 -24.97 21.31 2.54
C VAL A 732 -24.72 22.81 2.56
N VAL A 733 -25.77 23.61 2.44
CA VAL A 733 -25.72 25.08 2.38
C VAL A 733 -26.79 25.71 3.26
N ASN A 734 -26.63 27.00 3.56
CA ASN A 734 -27.61 27.80 4.33
C ASN A 734 -28.06 27.19 5.67
N ALA A 735 -27.21 26.37 6.31
CA ALA A 735 -27.54 25.70 7.57
C ALA A 735 -27.94 26.68 8.71
N ILE A 736 -27.54 27.95 8.62
CA ILE A 736 -27.96 28.99 9.56
C ILE A 736 -29.49 29.23 9.56
N ASP A 737 -30.19 28.93 8.47
CA ASP A 737 -31.65 29.08 8.39
C ASP A 737 -32.41 27.94 9.08
N GLN A 738 -31.72 26.88 9.51
CA GLN A 738 -32.30 25.78 10.28
C GLN A 738 -32.15 25.95 11.80
N VAL A 739 -31.50 27.02 12.24
CA VAL A 739 -31.22 27.29 13.66
C VAL A 739 -31.70 28.68 14.05
N ALA A 740 -31.98 28.89 15.34
CA ALA A 740 -32.41 30.18 15.88
C ALA A 740 -31.30 31.27 15.88
N LYS A 741 -30.20 31.05 15.16
CA LYS A 741 -29.03 31.94 15.15
C LYS A 741 -29.18 33.00 14.05
N VAL A 742 -28.68 34.20 14.33
CA VAL A 742 -28.84 35.38 13.47
C VAL A 742 -27.51 35.99 13.02
N ASP A 743 -26.40 35.31 13.32
CA ASP A 743 -25.07 35.63 12.85
C ASP A 743 -24.24 34.37 12.59
N ASP A 744 -23.28 34.50 11.67
CA ASP A 744 -22.35 33.44 11.29
C ASP A 744 -20.90 33.95 11.25
N VAL A 745 -19.97 33.00 11.36
CA VAL A 745 -18.53 33.26 11.34
C VAL A 745 -17.94 32.88 9.99
N HIS A 746 -17.11 33.76 9.43
CA HIS A 746 -16.38 33.52 8.20
C HIS A 746 -14.88 33.78 8.38
N LEU A 747 -14.06 33.14 7.54
CA LEU A 747 -12.62 33.34 7.49
C LEU A 747 -12.23 33.95 6.14
N LEU A 748 -11.45 35.04 6.16
CA LEU A 748 -10.96 35.73 4.97
C LEU A 748 -9.43 35.66 4.94
N ARG A 749 -8.88 35.69 3.73
CA ARG A 749 -7.44 35.87 3.48
C ARG A 749 -7.22 37.23 2.82
N THR A 750 -6.34 38.02 3.40
CA THR A 750 -5.96 39.37 2.95
C THR A 750 -4.45 39.44 2.75
N PRO A 751 -3.90 40.51 2.13
CA PRO A 751 -2.45 40.71 2.08
C PRO A 751 -1.79 40.74 3.48
N GLY A 752 -2.51 41.23 4.50
CA GLY A 752 -2.05 41.23 5.90
C GLY A 752 -2.23 39.90 6.65
N GLY A 753 -2.65 38.84 5.97
CA GLY A 753 -2.91 37.52 6.56
C GLY A 753 -4.41 37.23 6.74
N TYR A 754 -4.76 36.47 7.77
CA TYR A 754 -6.10 35.98 8.02
C TYR A 754 -6.93 36.91 8.90
N VAL A 755 -8.22 36.99 8.60
CA VAL A 755 -9.22 37.76 9.37
C VAL A 755 -10.44 36.90 9.59
N VAL A 756 -10.93 36.84 10.82
CA VAL A 756 -12.25 36.26 11.13
C VAL A 756 -13.29 37.38 11.09
N GLU A 757 -14.39 37.17 10.37
CA GLU A 757 -15.53 38.08 10.35
C GLU A 757 -16.75 37.42 10.99
N LEU A 758 -17.47 38.18 11.81
CA LEU A 758 -18.79 37.80 12.31
C LEU A 758 -19.84 38.73 11.69
N ARG A 759 -20.73 38.14 10.88
CA ARG A 759 -21.74 38.85 10.10
C ARG A 759 -23.13 38.37 10.46
N GLY A 760 -24.11 39.26 10.50
CA GLY A 760 -25.51 38.86 10.57
C GLY A 760 -26.02 38.36 9.22
N LYS A 761 -27.27 37.88 9.18
CA LYS A 761 -27.89 37.35 7.94
C LYS A 761 -27.99 38.38 6.81
N SER A 762 -28.04 39.69 7.12
CA SER A 762 -28.03 40.74 6.09
C SER A 762 -26.62 41.24 5.74
N GLY A 763 -25.58 40.59 6.29
CA GLY A 763 -24.18 40.98 6.09
C GLY A 763 -23.72 42.11 7.01
N GLU A 764 -24.55 42.54 7.96
CA GLU A 764 -24.22 43.59 8.90
C GLU A 764 -23.10 43.15 9.87
N PRO A 765 -22.14 44.03 10.21
CA PRO A 765 -21.08 43.70 11.16
C PRO A 765 -21.66 43.42 12.55
N ARG A 766 -21.07 42.47 13.27
CA ARG A 766 -21.41 42.19 14.66
C ARG A 766 -20.27 42.62 15.59
N PRO A 767 -20.24 43.89 16.07
CA PRO A 767 -19.13 44.41 16.85
C PRO A 767 -19.16 44.01 18.33
N GLY A 768 -17.97 43.86 18.93
CA GLY A 768 -17.78 43.53 20.35
C GLY A 768 -18.43 42.22 20.77
N ARG A 769 -18.43 41.21 19.88
CA ARG A 769 -18.90 39.85 20.16
C ARG A 769 -17.72 38.99 20.55
N ALA A 770 -17.83 38.31 21.69
CA ALA A 770 -16.83 37.36 22.14
C ALA A 770 -16.77 36.13 21.22
N VAL A 771 -15.54 35.69 20.96
CA VAL A 771 -15.21 34.57 20.08
C VAL A 771 -14.08 33.76 20.74
N GLN A 772 -14.25 32.44 20.81
CA GLN A 772 -13.21 31.51 21.23
C GLN A 772 -12.51 30.93 20.00
N LEU A 773 -11.20 31.07 19.95
CA LEU A 773 -10.34 30.50 18.91
C LEU A 773 -9.60 29.28 19.46
N ALA A 774 -9.45 28.27 18.61
CA ALA A 774 -8.53 27.16 18.82
C ALA A 774 -7.61 27.06 17.59
N LEU A 775 -6.33 27.37 17.77
CA LEU A 775 -5.32 27.42 16.73
C LEU A 775 -4.41 26.19 16.84
N LYS A 776 -4.44 25.33 15.81
CA LYS A 776 -3.66 24.09 15.77
C LYS A 776 -2.35 24.34 15.03
N HIS A 777 -1.26 24.40 15.79
CA HIS A 777 0.10 24.47 15.24
C HIS A 777 0.54 23.11 14.69
N ARG A 778 1.36 23.10 13.62
CA ARG A 778 1.83 21.87 12.95
C ARG A 778 2.69 20.97 13.86
N ASP A 779 3.49 21.59 14.72
CA ASP A 779 4.49 20.92 15.57
C ASP A 779 4.00 20.51 16.98
N PHE A 780 2.79 20.90 17.39
CA PHE A 780 2.29 20.68 18.76
C PHE A 780 0.92 20.02 18.75
N LYS A 781 0.72 18.98 19.57
CA LYS A 781 -0.55 18.26 19.68
C LYS A 781 -1.67 19.13 20.23
N PRO A 782 -1.51 19.81 21.39
CA PRO A 782 -2.54 20.66 21.94
C PRO A 782 -2.71 21.92 21.08
N PRO A 783 -3.95 22.33 20.76
CA PRO A 783 -4.20 23.62 20.14
C PRO A 783 -4.02 24.76 21.16
N VAL A 784 -3.74 25.96 20.65
CA VAL A 784 -3.72 27.20 21.45
C VAL A 784 -5.13 27.76 21.52
N HIS A 785 -5.66 27.90 22.73
CA HIS A 785 -6.99 28.45 22.97
C HIS A 785 -6.91 29.93 23.36
N LEU A 786 -7.72 30.78 22.72
CA LEU A 786 -7.73 32.22 22.94
C LEU A 786 -9.16 32.77 22.95
N ALA A 787 -9.46 33.65 23.90
CA ALA A 787 -10.69 34.44 23.92
C ALA A 787 -10.42 35.81 23.28
N MET A 788 -11.18 36.15 22.24
CA MET A 788 -11.05 37.40 21.49
C MET A 788 -12.43 38.04 21.31
N GLN A 789 -12.48 39.27 20.81
CA GLN A 789 -13.74 39.88 20.39
C GLN A 789 -13.63 40.57 19.04
N THR A 790 -14.76 40.72 18.36
CA THR A 790 -14.83 41.48 17.12
C THR A 790 -14.68 42.98 17.34
N ASP A 791 -13.99 43.66 16.41
CA ASP A 791 -13.88 45.12 16.36
C ASP A 791 -15.19 45.80 15.89
N ALA A 792 -15.15 47.12 15.67
CA ALA A 792 -16.30 47.89 15.16
C ALA A 792 -16.81 47.40 13.79
N GLY A 793 -15.94 46.82 12.96
CA GLY A 793 -16.28 46.23 11.67
C GLY A 793 -16.73 44.77 11.74
N GLY A 794 -16.86 44.19 12.93
CA GLY A 794 -17.21 42.78 13.11
C GLY A 794 -16.04 41.83 12.86
N ARG A 795 -14.78 42.28 13.01
CA ARG A 795 -13.57 41.55 12.59
C ARG A 795 -12.64 41.19 13.75
N ILE A 796 -11.88 40.11 13.58
CA ILE A 796 -10.73 39.75 14.41
C ILE A 796 -9.53 39.56 13.49
N THR A 797 -8.47 40.34 13.68
CA THR A 797 -7.25 40.27 12.87
C THR A 797 -6.33 39.18 13.43
N LEU A 798 -6.07 38.14 12.64
CA LEU A 798 -5.23 37.01 13.06
C LEU A 798 -3.78 37.09 12.56
N GLY A 799 -3.53 37.91 11.54
CA GLY A 799 -2.22 38.00 10.89
C GLY A 799 -1.88 36.74 10.07
N PRO A 800 -0.60 36.47 9.79
CA PRO A 800 -0.18 35.45 8.83
C PRO A 800 -0.45 34.00 9.27
N LEU A 801 -0.64 33.75 10.58
CA LEU A 801 -0.83 32.41 11.15
C LEU A 801 0.27 31.41 10.74
N VAL A 802 1.54 31.83 10.82
CA VAL A 802 2.71 31.01 10.49
C VAL A 802 2.66 29.67 11.25
N ASP A 803 2.88 28.56 10.54
CA ASP A 803 2.88 27.19 11.06
C ASP A 803 1.55 26.68 11.67
N ILE A 804 0.46 27.45 11.58
CA ILE A 804 -0.89 26.99 11.95
C ILE A 804 -1.50 26.23 10.77
N ILE A 805 -1.99 25.01 11.04
CA ILE A 805 -2.59 24.15 10.01
C ILE A 805 -4.11 24.12 10.08
N ASN A 806 -4.70 24.35 11.25
CA ASN A 806 -6.15 24.45 11.41
C ASN A 806 -6.51 25.58 12.39
N ILE A 807 -7.65 26.20 12.12
CA ILE A 807 -8.31 27.13 13.03
C ILE A 807 -9.73 26.64 13.27
N SER A 808 -10.16 26.59 14.53
CA SER A 808 -11.57 26.43 14.91
C SER A 808 -12.02 27.67 15.66
N VAL A 809 -13.22 28.14 15.35
CA VAL A 809 -13.81 29.34 15.92
C VAL A 809 -15.16 29.00 16.51
N VAL A 810 -15.43 29.48 17.72
CA VAL A 810 -16.72 29.37 18.40
C VAL A 810 -17.18 30.77 18.80
N ALA A 811 -18.22 31.29 18.17
CA ALA A 811 -18.84 32.56 18.56
C ALA A 811 -19.66 32.40 19.85
N ALA A 812 -19.92 33.50 20.56
CA ALA A 812 -20.71 33.52 21.80
C ALA A 812 -22.10 32.86 21.66
N GLY A 813 -22.73 32.92 20.47
CA GLY A 813 -23.99 32.22 20.17
C GLY A 813 -23.85 30.71 19.94
N GLY A 814 -22.67 30.13 20.21
CA GLY A 814 -22.36 28.72 20.01
C GLY A 814 -22.18 28.32 18.54
N THR A 815 -22.12 29.27 17.60
CA THR A 815 -21.77 28.99 16.18
C THR A 815 -20.34 28.54 16.10
N ARG A 816 -20.10 27.38 15.47
CA ARG A 816 -18.78 26.78 15.37
C ARG A 816 -18.41 26.50 13.92
N HIS A 817 -17.23 26.93 13.53
CA HIS A 817 -16.61 26.61 12.25
C HIS A 817 -15.16 26.20 12.43
N ALA A 818 -14.65 25.41 11.49
CA ALA A 818 -13.25 25.06 11.44
C ALA A 818 -12.75 25.09 9.99
N TRP A 819 -11.54 25.62 9.81
CA TRP A 819 -10.87 25.70 8.52
C TRP A 819 -9.49 25.08 8.62
N ARG A 820 -9.13 24.32 7.57
CA ARG A 820 -7.75 23.96 7.30
C ARG A 820 -7.12 25.10 6.52
N LEU A 821 -6.04 25.67 7.03
CA LEU A 821 -5.38 26.79 6.35
C LEU A 821 -4.69 26.29 5.08
N GLY A 822 -4.82 27.07 4.01
CA GLY A 822 -4.36 26.71 2.68
C GLY A 822 -2.84 26.65 2.59
N ARG A 823 -2.35 25.62 1.92
CA ARG A 823 -0.98 25.51 1.40
C ARG A 823 -1.08 25.17 -0.08
N ASP A 824 -0.01 25.41 -0.83
CA ASP A 824 0.06 24.93 -2.20
C ASP A 824 0.10 23.39 -2.20
N LEU A 825 -0.61 22.78 -3.13
CA LEU A 825 -0.84 21.33 -3.17
C LEU A 825 -0.61 20.81 -4.58
N PHE A 826 -0.06 19.60 -4.64
CA PHE A 826 0.12 18.86 -5.87
C PHE A 826 -0.35 17.41 -5.67
N SER A 827 -0.93 16.83 -6.72
CA SER A 827 -1.34 15.42 -6.74
C SER A 827 -0.18 14.58 -7.28
N TYR A 828 0.68 14.11 -6.39
CA TYR A 828 1.84 13.28 -6.76
C TYR A 828 1.42 11.84 -7.09
N PRO A 829 2.08 11.18 -8.06
CA PRO A 829 2.04 9.74 -8.17
C PRO A 829 2.75 9.10 -6.98
N GLU A 830 2.37 7.87 -6.64
CA GLU A 830 3.04 7.07 -5.62
C GLU A 830 4.40 6.53 -6.11
N SER A 831 4.57 6.37 -7.43
CA SER A 831 5.80 5.89 -8.05
C SER A 831 6.23 6.75 -9.24
N ILE A 832 7.53 7.01 -9.36
CA ILE A 832 8.18 7.67 -10.51
C ILE A 832 9.29 6.76 -11.01
N HIS A 833 9.35 6.53 -12.32
CA HIS A 833 10.38 5.73 -12.97
C HIS A 833 11.32 6.60 -13.79
N GLY A 834 12.59 6.24 -13.89
CA GLY A 834 13.59 6.97 -14.65
C GLY A 834 14.79 6.12 -15.03
N LEU A 835 15.68 6.65 -15.87
CA LEU A 835 16.98 6.04 -16.13
C LEU A 835 18.00 6.50 -15.10
N ALA A 836 18.95 5.63 -14.79
CA ALA A 836 20.10 5.99 -13.97
C ALA A 836 20.85 7.19 -14.60
N GLY A 837 21.26 8.16 -13.77
CA GLY A 837 21.97 9.36 -14.19
C GLY A 837 21.11 10.48 -14.80
N GLU A 838 19.89 10.21 -15.28
CA GLU A 838 18.98 11.26 -15.76
C GLU A 838 18.46 12.13 -14.60
N VAL A 839 18.17 13.40 -14.89
CA VAL A 839 17.58 14.32 -13.91
C VAL A 839 16.08 14.08 -13.81
N LEU A 840 15.62 13.61 -12.65
CA LEU A 840 14.19 13.51 -12.34
C LEU A 840 13.70 14.81 -11.71
N ARG A 841 12.56 15.31 -12.20
CA ARG A 841 11.89 16.51 -11.68
C ARG A 841 10.63 16.15 -10.92
N ILE A 842 10.50 16.67 -9.71
CA ILE A 842 9.32 16.48 -8.85
C ILE A 842 8.82 17.85 -8.42
N PRO A 843 7.54 18.20 -8.60
CA PRO A 843 7.03 19.52 -8.22
C PRO A 843 7.30 19.84 -6.75
N TRP A 844 7.63 21.10 -6.47
CA TRP A 844 7.93 21.61 -5.13
C TRP A 844 6.95 22.71 -4.76
N MET A 845 6.18 22.51 -3.68
CA MET A 845 5.11 23.42 -3.25
C MET A 845 5.53 24.36 -2.11
N GLU A 846 6.76 24.23 -1.59
CA GLU A 846 7.21 25.04 -0.47
C GLU A 846 8.09 26.19 -0.94
N THR A 847 8.28 27.18 -0.06
CA THR A 847 9.05 28.39 -0.38
C THR A 847 10.56 28.23 -0.21
N ALA A 848 11.03 27.11 0.36
CA ALA A 848 12.46 26.89 0.57
C ALA A 848 13.20 26.77 -0.77
N ALA A 849 14.30 27.52 -0.90
CA ALA A 849 15.14 27.53 -2.10
C ALA A 849 16.25 26.47 -2.10
N GLU A 850 16.52 25.88 -0.93
CA GLU A 850 17.53 24.83 -0.77
C GLU A 850 16.93 23.62 -0.05
N PRO A 851 17.42 22.40 -0.35
CA PRO A 851 16.98 21.19 0.32
C PRO A 851 17.50 21.17 1.76
N ASP A 852 16.59 21.06 2.71
CA ASP A 852 16.89 20.97 4.14
C ASP A 852 16.44 19.59 4.67
N PRO A 853 17.23 18.92 5.55
CA PRO A 853 16.83 17.67 6.16
C PRO A 853 15.48 17.73 6.89
N GLY A 854 15.06 18.88 7.42
CA GLY A 854 13.74 19.09 8.02
C GLY A 854 12.59 19.14 7.01
N HIS A 855 12.86 19.33 5.72
CA HIS A 855 11.86 19.44 4.66
C HIS A 855 11.83 18.23 3.71
N VAL A 856 12.98 17.64 3.40
CA VAL A 856 13.11 16.59 2.40
C VAL A 856 13.96 15.43 2.92
N SER A 857 13.55 14.20 2.58
CA SER A 857 14.29 12.98 2.90
C SER A 857 14.32 12.07 1.68
N LEU A 858 15.49 11.79 1.13
CA LEU A 858 15.66 10.82 0.06
C LEU A 858 16.52 9.66 0.58
N LEU A 859 15.95 8.46 0.64
CA LEU A 859 16.64 7.28 1.13
C LEU A 859 16.71 6.20 0.06
N GLU A 860 17.90 5.64 -0.17
CA GLU A 860 18.08 4.46 -0.99
C GLU A 860 17.49 3.23 -0.28
N THR A 861 16.81 2.39 -1.05
CA THR A 861 16.14 1.17 -0.58
C THR A 861 16.64 -0.06 -1.32
N ARG A 862 16.94 -1.13 -0.57
CA ARG A 862 17.32 -2.45 -1.12
C ARG A 862 16.57 -3.54 -0.38
N GLY A 863 15.90 -4.43 -1.11
CA GLY A 863 15.08 -5.49 -0.48
C GLY A 863 14.05 -4.96 0.53
N GLY A 864 13.53 -3.75 0.32
CA GLY A 864 12.59 -3.08 1.22
C GLY A 864 13.21 -2.39 2.45
N GLN A 865 14.54 -2.31 2.53
CA GLN A 865 15.27 -1.72 3.66
C GLN A 865 15.98 -0.42 3.25
N PHE A 866 15.97 0.61 4.12
CA PHE A 866 16.79 1.81 3.92
C PHE A 866 18.28 1.48 4.10
N VAL A 867 19.13 1.89 3.15
CA VAL A 867 20.57 1.58 3.17
C VAL A 867 21.47 2.82 3.18
N ALA A 868 21.08 3.90 2.51
CA ALA A 868 21.84 5.15 2.44
C ALA A 868 20.92 6.38 2.39
N ASN A 869 21.41 7.52 2.88
CA ASN A 869 20.79 8.83 2.69
C ASN A 869 21.35 9.45 1.41
N ARG A 870 20.47 10.00 0.57
CA ARG A 870 20.77 10.56 -0.74
C ARG A 870 20.31 12.01 -0.87
N LEU A 871 20.17 12.73 0.24
CA LEU A 871 19.80 14.15 0.21
C LEU A 871 20.84 15.01 -0.53
N ASP A 872 22.10 14.56 -0.59
CA ASP A 872 23.22 15.21 -1.28
C ASP A 872 23.02 15.39 -2.79
N VAL A 873 22.17 14.57 -3.42
CA VAL A 873 21.88 14.67 -4.85
C VAL A 873 20.59 15.44 -5.17
N VAL A 874 19.91 15.94 -4.15
CA VAL A 874 18.68 16.73 -4.30
C VAL A 874 19.06 18.19 -4.47
N THR A 875 18.45 18.88 -5.43
CA THR A 875 18.51 20.35 -5.52
C THR A 875 17.11 20.92 -5.75
N ILE A 876 16.89 22.19 -5.43
CA ILE A 876 15.62 22.87 -5.68
C ILE A 876 15.83 23.93 -6.75
N ARG A 877 15.12 23.83 -7.88
CA ARG A 877 15.21 24.77 -9.00
C ARG A 877 13.86 24.97 -9.67
N ASN A 878 13.50 26.23 -9.95
CA ASN A 878 12.31 26.59 -10.73
C ASN A 878 10.99 25.93 -10.27
N GLY A 879 10.82 25.74 -8.96
CA GLY A 879 9.64 25.08 -8.39
C GLY A 879 9.65 23.55 -8.50
N PHE A 880 10.82 22.93 -8.69
CA PHE A 880 11.00 21.47 -8.68
C PHE A 880 12.10 21.06 -7.71
N LEU A 881 11.94 19.90 -7.09
CA LEU A 881 13.03 19.06 -6.62
C LEU A 881 13.65 18.36 -7.85
N GLU A 882 14.92 18.62 -8.10
CA GLU A 882 15.70 17.94 -9.13
C GLU A 882 16.60 16.89 -8.48
N LEU A 883 16.44 15.63 -8.89
CA LEU A 883 17.26 14.50 -8.45
C LEU A 883 18.21 14.14 -9.59
N ALA A 884 19.50 14.41 -9.43
CA ALA A 884 20.51 14.20 -10.48
C ALA A 884 21.51 13.11 -10.07
N ASN A 885 22.17 12.47 -11.04
CA ASN A 885 23.28 11.53 -10.79
C ASN A 885 22.94 10.36 -9.84
N LEU A 886 21.66 9.97 -9.76
CA LEU A 886 21.26 8.79 -8.99
C LEU A 886 21.58 7.51 -9.78
N PRO A 887 22.26 6.52 -9.18
CA PRO A 887 22.50 5.24 -9.82
C PRO A 887 21.22 4.41 -9.96
N ALA A 888 21.27 3.34 -10.75
CA ALA A 888 20.19 2.37 -10.81
C ALA A 888 19.88 1.79 -9.42
N GLY A 889 18.59 1.62 -9.12
CA GLY A 889 18.12 1.18 -7.81
C GLY A 889 16.76 1.76 -7.45
N ASP A 890 16.35 1.56 -6.20
CA ASP A 890 15.09 2.08 -5.66
C ASP A 890 15.36 3.08 -4.56
N TYR A 891 14.56 4.14 -4.54
CA TYR A 891 14.65 5.21 -3.56
C TYR A 891 13.27 5.57 -3.03
N ASN A 892 13.26 6.14 -1.84
CA ASN A 892 12.05 6.58 -1.17
C ASN A 892 12.20 8.05 -0.75
N LEU A 893 11.51 8.93 -1.49
CA LEU A 893 11.43 10.35 -1.20
C LEU A 893 10.27 10.62 -0.24
N LEU A 894 10.52 11.42 0.79
CA LEU A 894 9.51 12.00 1.65
C LEU A 894 9.63 13.53 1.61
N ILE A 895 8.54 14.18 1.20
CA ILE A 895 8.32 15.62 1.39
C ILE A 895 7.67 15.80 2.76
N LYS A 896 8.48 16.19 3.76
CA LYS A 896 8.08 16.23 5.17
C LYS A 896 6.91 17.18 5.45
N PRO A 897 6.86 18.42 4.90
CA PRO A 897 5.75 19.35 5.14
C PRO A 897 4.40 18.82 4.68
N SER A 898 4.37 18.14 3.53
CA SER A 898 3.15 17.55 2.99
C SER A 898 2.83 16.16 3.53
N ALA A 899 3.81 15.51 4.17
CA ALA A 899 3.84 14.09 4.51
C ALA A 899 3.62 13.18 3.28
N THR A 900 4.13 13.61 2.12
CA THR A 900 4.00 12.87 0.85
C THR A 900 5.20 11.95 0.64
N THR A 901 4.95 10.66 0.48
CA THR A 901 5.97 9.65 0.15
C THR A 901 5.87 9.27 -1.33
N ILE A 902 7.00 9.23 -2.03
CA ILE A 902 7.10 8.86 -3.45
C ILE A 902 8.19 7.79 -3.59
N ARG A 903 7.86 6.69 -4.27
CA ARG A 903 8.84 5.66 -4.68
C ARG A 903 9.50 6.12 -5.97
N ILE A 904 10.82 6.06 -6.02
CA ILE A 904 11.58 6.38 -7.23
C ILE A 904 12.30 5.10 -7.64
N ARG A 905 12.11 4.65 -8.87
CA ARG A 905 12.77 3.46 -9.42
C ARG A 905 13.59 3.83 -10.63
N LEU A 906 14.89 3.55 -10.57
CA LEU A 906 15.83 3.86 -11.63
C LEU A 906 16.45 2.59 -12.18
N THR A 907 16.46 2.44 -13.50
CA THR A 907 17.10 1.29 -14.15
C THR A 907 18.21 1.75 -15.09
N ASP A 908 19.21 0.91 -15.26
CA ASP A 908 20.21 1.08 -16.31
C ASP A 908 19.82 0.24 -17.53
N GLY A 909 19.57 0.89 -18.66
CA GLY A 909 19.12 0.24 -19.88
C GLY A 909 18.47 1.19 -20.90
N PRO A 910 18.19 0.71 -22.12
CA PRO A 910 17.61 1.54 -23.16
C PRO A 910 16.11 1.81 -22.92
N ARG A 911 15.63 2.95 -23.43
CA ARG A 911 14.20 3.26 -23.52
C ARG A 911 13.64 2.63 -24.80
N ARG A 912 12.72 1.68 -24.69
CA ARG A 912 12.11 0.95 -25.83
C ARG A 912 10.64 0.63 -25.55
N ASP A 913 9.79 0.76 -26.56
CA ASP A 913 8.36 0.38 -26.51
C ASP A 913 7.55 0.95 -25.32
N GLY A 914 7.92 2.15 -24.83
CA GLY A 914 7.27 2.77 -23.67
C GLY A 914 7.76 2.25 -22.32
N TYR A 915 8.85 1.49 -22.28
CA TYR A 915 9.49 0.97 -21.08
C TYR A 915 10.97 1.38 -21.01
N LEU A 916 11.51 1.36 -19.80
CA LEU A 916 12.93 1.40 -19.50
C LEU A 916 13.39 -0.05 -19.27
N MET A 917 14.26 -0.55 -20.15
CA MET A 917 14.60 -1.96 -20.28
C MET A 917 15.83 -2.32 -19.45
N GLY A 918 15.63 -2.45 -18.14
CA GLY A 918 16.65 -2.95 -17.22
C GLY A 918 16.98 -4.41 -17.41
N ARG A 919 18.12 -4.83 -16.87
CA ARG A 919 18.56 -6.24 -16.91
C ARG A 919 17.64 -7.17 -16.10
N SER A 920 17.21 -6.74 -14.91
CA SER A 920 16.37 -7.54 -14.00
C SER A 920 14.90 -7.10 -13.94
N ARG A 921 14.55 -5.99 -14.62
CA ARG A 921 13.22 -5.39 -14.54
C ARG A 921 12.93 -4.49 -15.73
N ARG A 922 11.65 -4.32 -16.04
CA ARG A 922 11.16 -3.29 -16.97
C ARG A 922 10.29 -2.30 -16.22
N LEU A 923 10.57 -1.01 -16.37
CA LEU A 923 9.82 0.07 -15.75
C LEU A 923 9.01 0.79 -16.81
N GLU A 924 7.70 0.92 -16.64
CA GLU A 924 6.90 1.73 -17.56
C GLU A 924 7.40 3.17 -17.54
N ASN A 925 7.63 3.71 -18.72
CA ASN A 925 8.21 5.02 -18.93
C ASN A 925 7.11 6.09 -19.03
N ARG A 926 6.49 6.43 -17.90
CA ARG A 926 5.36 7.37 -17.84
C ARG A 926 5.81 8.77 -17.42
N ALA A 927 5.44 9.78 -18.22
CA ALA A 927 5.55 11.23 -17.97
C ALA A 927 6.90 11.73 -17.38
N HIS A 928 7.82 12.17 -18.24
CA HIS A 928 9.12 12.74 -17.87
C HIS A 928 9.08 14.16 -17.29
N GLN A 929 7.95 14.86 -17.44
CA GLN A 929 7.88 16.30 -17.23
C GLN A 929 6.57 16.69 -16.54
N PRO A 930 6.54 16.78 -15.20
CA PRO A 930 5.32 17.12 -14.48
C PRO A 930 4.95 18.59 -14.68
N LEU A 931 3.65 18.85 -14.87
CA LEU A 931 3.09 20.21 -14.92
C LEU A 931 3.37 20.93 -13.59
N GLN A 932 3.77 22.20 -13.65
CA GLN A 932 4.01 23.01 -12.44
C GLN A 932 3.60 24.46 -12.63
N ILE A 933 2.98 25.04 -11.60
CA ILE A 933 2.80 26.49 -11.51
C ILE A 933 4.11 27.08 -10.99
N VAL A 934 4.84 27.78 -11.85
CA VAL A 934 6.15 28.37 -11.53
C VAL A 934 5.98 29.68 -10.77
N SER A 935 4.98 30.48 -11.14
CA SER A 935 4.69 31.74 -10.46
C SER A 935 3.25 32.19 -10.69
N THR A 936 2.69 32.89 -9.71
CA THR A 936 1.44 33.65 -9.83
C THR A 936 1.68 35.08 -9.38
N THR A 937 1.39 36.05 -10.24
CA THR A 937 1.59 37.47 -9.95
C THR A 937 0.33 38.25 -10.27
N LEU A 938 -0.22 38.94 -9.27
CA LEU A 938 -1.37 39.82 -9.44
C LEU A 938 -0.87 41.24 -9.72
N GLY A 939 -1.01 41.70 -10.95
CA GLY A 939 -0.80 43.10 -11.33
C GLY A 939 -2.06 43.94 -11.13
N ALA A 940 -1.99 45.24 -11.47
CA ALA A 940 -3.11 46.17 -11.30
C ALA A 940 -4.35 45.81 -12.17
N ALA A 941 -4.13 45.23 -13.36
CA ALA A 941 -5.20 44.92 -14.31
C ALA A 941 -5.37 43.42 -14.61
N ALA A 942 -4.38 42.58 -14.30
CA ALA A 942 -4.38 41.17 -14.71
C ALA A 942 -3.66 40.27 -13.69
N LEU A 943 -4.13 39.03 -13.59
CA LEU A 943 -3.44 37.93 -12.93
C LEU A 943 -2.59 37.18 -13.96
N GLN A 944 -1.28 37.15 -13.78
CA GLN A 944 -0.35 36.39 -14.61
C GLN A 944 0.00 35.06 -13.92
N ILE A 945 -0.11 33.96 -14.68
CA ILE A 945 0.17 32.60 -14.20
C ILE A 945 1.19 31.98 -15.17
N ARG A 946 2.36 31.61 -14.68
CA ARG A 946 3.40 30.94 -15.47
C ARG A 946 3.41 29.45 -15.17
N LEU A 947 3.32 28.64 -16.22
CA LEU A 947 3.35 27.18 -16.13
C LEU A 947 4.65 26.63 -16.74
N ALA A 948 5.18 25.56 -16.15
CA ALA A 948 6.20 24.71 -16.76
C ALA A 948 5.56 23.40 -17.22
N ASN A 949 6.03 22.87 -18.35
CA ASN A 949 5.58 21.60 -18.94
C ASN A 949 4.07 21.57 -19.30
N ALA A 950 3.51 22.73 -19.66
CA ALA A 950 2.14 22.80 -20.15
C ALA A 950 2.01 22.17 -21.54
N THR A 951 0.93 21.44 -21.75
CA THR A 951 0.55 20.77 -22.99
C THR A 951 -0.76 21.35 -23.54
N ALA A 952 -1.18 20.93 -24.74
CA ALA A 952 -2.48 21.31 -25.30
C ALA A 952 -3.68 20.85 -24.45
N SER A 953 -3.52 19.83 -23.60
CA SER A 953 -4.54 19.35 -22.64
C SER A 953 -4.48 20.05 -21.28
N THR A 954 -3.51 20.94 -21.04
CA THR A 954 -3.41 21.68 -19.78
C THR A 954 -4.57 22.68 -19.64
N ARG A 955 -5.18 22.74 -18.46
CA ARG A 955 -6.27 23.66 -18.12
C ARG A 955 -5.95 24.41 -16.83
N VAL A 956 -6.33 25.69 -16.78
CA VAL A 956 -6.18 26.54 -15.60
C VAL A 956 -7.56 26.92 -15.10
N HIS A 957 -7.85 26.59 -13.85
CA HIS A 957 -9.10 26.92 -13.18
C HIS A 957 -8.87 28.06 -12.19
N VAL A 958 -9.65 29.15 -12.32
CA VAL A 958 -9.56 30.32 -11.44
C VAL A 958 -10.88 30.47 -10.68
N PHE A 959 -10.83 30.37 -9.35
CA PHE A 959 -11.98 30.52 -8.47
C PHE A 959 -11.87 31.82 -7.67
N ALA A 960 -12.74 32.79 -7.96
CA ALA A 960 -12.83 34.03 -7.20
C ALA A 960 -13.82 33.83 -6.04
N THR A 961 -13.31 33.81 -4.81
CA THR A 961 -14.11 33.65 -3.59
C THR A 961 -13.77 34.77 -2.62
N ARG A 962 -14.77 35.25 -1.87
CA ARG A 962 -14.57 36.27 -0.84
C ARG A 962 -13.99 35.66 0.43
N TYR A 963 -14.51 34.49 0.82
CA TYR A 963 -14.08 33.77 2.01
C TYR A 963 -13.19 32.59 1.65
N VAL A 964 -12.44 32.07 2.63
CA VAL A 964 -11.73 30.80 2.48
C VAL A 964 -12.75 29.72 2.08
N PRO A 965 -12.59 29.08 0.91
CA PRO A 965 -13.62 28.21 0.36
C PRO A 965 -14.00 27.07 1.31
N THR A 966 -15.29 26.93 1.61
CA THR A 966 -15.81 25.76 2.35
C THR A 966 -15.65 24.49 1.51
N PHE A 967 -15.80 24.59 0.19
CA PHE A 967 -15.65 23.50 -0.76
C PHE A 967 -14.30 23.64 -1.48
N SER A 968 -13.31 22.82 -1.09
CA SER A 968 -11.95 22.90 -1.65
C SER A 968 -11.89 22.33 -3.07
N ALA A 969 -11.54 23.15 -4.07
CA ALA A 969 -11.39 22.71 -5.45
C ALA A 969 -10.41 21.52 -5.59
N HIS A 970 -9.23 21.59 -4.96
CA HIS A 970 -8.29 20.47 -4.91
C HIS A 970 -8.91 19.23 -4.24
N GLY A 971 -9.65 19.41 -3.14
CA GLY A 971 -10.30 18.32 -2.42
C GLY A 971 -11.40 17.57 -3.19
N PHE A 972 -11.98 18.19 -4.22
CA PHE A 972 -12.99 17.56 -5.09
C PHE A 972 -12.42 17.16 -6.45
N LEU A 973 -11.81 18.10 -7.20
CA LEU A 973 -11.30 17.85 -8.56
C LEU A 973 -9.98 17.05 -8.58
N GLY A 974 -9.17 17.14 -7.53
CA GLY A 974 -7.91 16.39 -7.37
C GLY A 974 -8.11 14.92 -6.94
N ARG A 975 -9.36 14.46 -6.78
CA ARG A 975 -9.67 13.04 -6.53
C ARG A 975 -9.47 12.17 -7.76
N VAL A 976 -9.63 12.74 -8.95
CA VAL A 976 -9.30 12.09 -10.20
C VAL A 976 -7.80 12.18 -10.42
N ARG A 977 -7.15 11.02 -10.44
CA ARG A 977 -5.69 10.87 -10.58
C ARG A 977 -5.37 10.05 -11.81
N ASP A 978 -4.19 10.28 -12.35
CA ASP A 978 -3.60 9.38 -13.32
C ASP A 978 -3.28 8.04 -12.68
N ALA A 979 -3.21 6.98 -13.49
CA ALA A 979 -2.80 5.68 -13.00
C ALA A 979 -1.31 5.64 -12.64
N GLU A 980 -0.99 4.83 -11.64
CA GLU A 980 0.39 4.59 -11.25
C GLU A 980 1.16 3.87 -12.36
N PRO A 981 2.45 4.18 -12.56
CA PRO A 981 3.25 3.50 -13.57
C PRO A 981 3.53 2.04 -13.18
N PHE A 982 3.46 1.14 -14.15
CA PHE A 982 3.65 -0.29 -13.92
C PHE A 982 5.13 -0.69 -13.84
N GLN A 983 5.43 -1.74 -13.05
CA GLN A 983 6.73 -2.41 -13.03
C GLN A 983 6.52 -3.88 -13.40
N VAL A 984 7.37 -4.40 -14.28
CA VAL A 984 7.45 -5.82 -14.63
C VAL A 984 8.80 -6.35 -14.17
N SER A 985 8.80 -7.31 -13.25
CA SER A 985 10.03 -8.05 -12.89
C SER A 985 10.33 -9.08 -13.97
N VAL A 986 11.61 -9.28 -14.29
CA VAL A 986 12.08 -10.21 -15.33
C VAL A 986 12.55 -11.52 -14.73
#